data_AF-A0A4S2KVH5-F1
#
_entry.id   AF-A0A4S2KVH5-F1
#
_cell.length_a   1.000
_cell.length_b   1.000
_cell.length_c   1.000
_cell.angle_alpha   90.00
_cell.angle_beta   90.00
_cell.angle_gamma   90.00
#
_symmetry.space_group_name_H-M   'P 1'
#
loop_
_entity.id
_entity.type
_entity.pdbx_description
1 polymer ?
#
loop_
_entity_poly.entity_id
_entity_poly.type
_entity_poly.pdbx_seq_one_letter_code
_entity_poly.pdbx_strand_id
1 'polypeptide(L)'
;MTPFPRREGHPRLAAMSLVRQNFHEECEDALNKQINLELYASYVYLSMAYYFDRSDVALPGLYKYFKKASGEEREHAMKFLTYQNKRGGDVVLTDIQAPSRRDWNSAKDAMTEALQLEKKVNQSELEYDGWLQLRLGHAFNDDPVPVFTERGNITVSSVRSGASVVGQNGLLPAQISALKNLAEHDGKYRLKALARTSSGSEIVFLTSVPACYLLGSDLEDVITIWLDSTAEPIAVSISSTGPCTLDNPFTNMWTTNVVVKYPDGGPIPDTAMYIQKLEREREARERGETKDNRSFLAKYRHIKAGLVVSGKFDGSHACLAAATPGGTILVHSPHRQPQVDYSDHKQSSKRLSWSGELAELQIGTEVKSLCTGRLGEDERDVLLVGTISHVLAYHVEDNADVFYKEMSDGASCMIVAKVGWLPNHVVVVGGNCSVTVLDSHGTEIFWTVMGGIVTSLAAFDFDGDGENELLTGTTDFEIRVQKKDSMLWETKETAAIVVLTDLPNRQFTYALENGTIGVYEAGQRLWRVKSKHKVITVTTFDINGDGVPELITGWSSGKVDARTYNTGEVMFKIQLPSGVAGIVEADYRRTGKPDLVVISTNGEVRGYSTGSAMQAPEPGEIIRELLAKKQALQMELRQRAATGSNMYYGSRLAISLLTKRGAARVALAAGPGLLVHCAIVFAEGVFEGETLVTHPNRPQGELEIALYPAKNDPVDIHVKVYVGPSGADLLQVFEITRQLPRFCMYERIPKPQHVPEELSSNGVVADVAERPQRIAIWLNQSLILGEELEVVEGGPNAGCIEVWLRGMRDDKAHCFKSNAGGKVIIQTDDATFAGDIIQSLAMYLGVRELNSEATFPAEEKRMLDALERVKGLKEVDARLQAEAAGGATLLKSIVIRLEDARILENIDDMRKKLMQLKNINGDLIREHEIRLNSHRELAASLKELNIGVQRVARLRVGKAASNAVARCRAAIQDENAKALALAIRHG
;
A
#
# COMPACT_ATOMS: atom_id res chain seq x y z
N MET A 1 35.72 -38.74 -53.42
CA MET A 1 34.62 -37.76 -53.46
C MET A 1 35.04 -36.63 -54.37
N THR A 2 34.25 -36.41 -55.41
CA THR A 2 34.44 -35.43 -56.48
C THR A 2 34.32 -33.98 -55.98
N PRO A 3 35.05 -33.03 -56.57
CA PRO A 3 34.94 -31.61 -56.25
C PRO A 3 33.69 -31.01 -56.89
N PHE A 4 32.93 -30.22 -56.12
CA PHE A 4 31.78 -29.46 -56.63
C PHE A 4 32.26 -28.33 -57.57
N PRO A 5 31.51 -28.02 -58.65
CA PRO A 5 31.93 -27.06 -59.66
C PRO A 5 31.84 -25.62 -59.14
N ARG A 6 32.88 -24.82 -59.40
CA ARG A 6 32.87 -23.37 -59.22
C ARG A 6 31.89 -22.74 -60.22
N ARG A 7 30.91 -21.97 -59.72
CA ARG A 7 30.12 -21.07 -60.57
C ARG A 7 31.00 -19.89 -61.00
N GLU A 8 31.24 -19.78 -62.29
CA GLU A 8 31.86 -18.61 -62.92
C GLU A 8 31.02 -17.34 -62.74
N GLY A 9 31.73 -16.21 -62.73
CA GLY A 9 31.28 -14.94 -62.20
C GLY A 9 30.21 -14.20 -63.01
N HIS A 10 29.39 -13.49 -62.24
CA HIS A 10 28.80 -12.22 -62.65
C HIS A 10 29.48 -11.09 -61.84
N PRO A 11 29.78 -9.93 -62.45
CA PRO A 11 30.30 -8.79 -61.72
C PRO A 11 29.17 -8.27 -60.82
N ARG A 12 29.25 -8.54 -59.51
CA ARG A 12 28.39 -7.87 -58.55
C ARG A 12 28.85 -6.42 -58.45
N LEU A 13 28.13 -5.53 -59.12
CA LEU A 13 27.99 -4.14 -58.69
C LEU A 13 27.86 -4.14 -57.16
N ALA A 14 28.69 -3.34 -56.48
CA ALA A 14 28.75 -3.27 -55.02
C ALA A 14 27.36 -2.92 -54.45
N ALA A 15 26.60 -3.96 -54.12
CA ALA A 15 25.32 -3.82 -53.45
C ALA A 15 25.64 -3.47 -52.00
N MET A 16 25.46 -2.19 -51.64
CA MET A 16 25.50 -1.77 -50.24
C MET A 16 24.62 -2.70 -49.40
N SER A 17 25.12 -3.12 -48.23
CA SER A 17 24.39 -4.00 -47.33
C SER A 17 23.00 -3.42 -47.03
N LEU A 18 21.95 -4.24 -47.17
CA LEU A 18 20.56 -3.86 -46.86
C LEU A 18 20.38 -3.39 -45.41
N VAL A 19 21.32 -3.71 -44.52
CA VAL A 19 21.33 -3.35 -43.10
C VAL A 19 22.02 -2.00 -42.86
N ARG A 20 22.76 -1.46 -43.83
CA ARG A 20 23.47 -0.20 -43.70
C ARG A 20 22.51 0.99 -43.79
N GLN A 21 22.10 1.51 -42.63
CA GLN A 21 21.25 2.70 -42.50
C GLN A 21 21.97 3.76 -41.67
N ASN A 22 22.13 4.97 -42.23
CA ASN A 22 22.75 6.13 -41.56
C ASN A 22 24.10 5.81 -40.87
N PHE A 23 24.94 4.99 -41.51
CA PHE A 23 26.27 4.67 -41.02
C PHE A 23 27.31 5.32 -41.93
N HIS A 24 27.86 6.44 -41.46
CA HIS A 24 28.77 7.29 -42.22
C HIS A 24 30.15 6.60 -42.37
N GLU A 25 30.80 6.77 -43.51
CA GLU A 25 32.11 6.16 -43.80
C GLU A 25 33.17 6.59 -42.77
N GLU A 26 33.15 7.85 -42.32
CA GLU A 26 34.06 8.32 -41.27
C GLU A 26 33.88 7.59 -39.93
N CYS A 27 32.65 7.22 -39.57
CA CYS A 27 32.38 6.45 -38.35
C CYS A 27 32.89 5.01 -38.48
N GLU A 28 32.74 4.43 -39.67
CA GLU A 28 33.25 3.11 -40.02
C GLU A 28 34.78 3.07 -39.98
N ASP A 29 35.45 4.06 -40.57
CA ASP A 29 36.90 4.18 -40.55
C ASP A 29 37.43 4.43 -39.13
N ALA A 30 36.74 5.26 -38.34
CA ALA A 30 37.08 5.49 -36.93
C ALA A 30 36.96 4.20 -36.10
N LEU A 31 35.89 3.42 -36.29
CA LEU A 31 35.71 2.13 -35.62
C LEU A 31 36.77 1.11 -36.02
N ASN A 32 37.12 1.02 -37.31
CA ASN A 32 38.20 0.15 -37.77
C ASN A 32 39.56 0.55 -37.17
N LYS A 33 39.84 1.86 -37.01
CA LYS A 33 41.04 2.35 -36.32
C LYS A 33 41.03 2.00 -34.83
N GLN A 34 39.90 2.20 -34.14
CA GLN A 34 39.77 1.88 -32.72
C GLN A 34 39.93 0.37 -32.49
N ILE A 35 39.32 -0.47 -33.33
CA ILE A 35 39.49 -1.94 -33.29
C ILE A 35 40.98 -2.32 -33.32
N ASN A 36 41.76 -1.73 -34.22
CA ASN A 36 43.18 -2.04 -34.30
C ASN A 36 43.97 -1.50 -33.08
N LEU A 37 43.58 -0.36 -32.51
CA LEU A 37 44.18 0.19 -31.31
C LEU A 37 43.93 -0.70 -30.08
N GLU A 38 42.70 -1.20 -29.89
CA GLU A 38 42.35 -2.12 -28.81
C GLU A 38 43.09 -3.46 -28.94
N LEU A 39 43.21 -3.98 -30.16
CA LEU A 39 43.99 -5.19 -30.43
C LEU A 39 45.49 -4.98 -30.15
N TYR A 40 46.04 -3.81 -30.48
CA TYR A 40 47.40 -3.44 -30.13
C TYR A 40 47.57 -3.33 -28.60
N ALA A 41 46.64 -2.69 -27.90
CA ALA A 41 46.68 -2.56 -26.44
C ALA A 41 46.64 -3.94 -25.76
N SER A 42 45.75 -4.82 -26.20
CA SER A 42 45.69 -6.22 -25.77
C SER A 42 47.03 -6.94 -25.96
N TYR A 43 47.69 -6.72 -27.10
CA TYR A 43 48.98 -7.34 -27.40
C TYR A 43 50.12 -6.81 -26.52
N VAL A 44 50.14 -5.52 -26.21
CA VAL A 44 51.09 -4.91 -25.27
C VAL A 44 50.87 -5.43 -23.85
N TYR A 45 49.63 -5.52 -23.38
CA TYR A 45 49.35 -6.09 -22.07
C TYR A 45 49.68 -7.57 -21.97
N LEU A 46 49.52 -8.32 -23.07
CA LEU A 46 49.94 -9.72 -23.13
C LEU A 46 51.46 -9.87 -22.98
N SER A 47 52.23 -9.00 -23.64
CA SER A 47 53.70 -9.01 -23.51
C SER A 47 54.16 -8.63 -22.11
N MET A 48 53.52 -7.63 -21.47
CA MET A 48 53.76 -7.26 -20.08
C MET A 48 53.45 -8.40 -19.12
N ALA A 49 52.31 -9.10 -19.32
CA ALA A 49 51.94 -10.23 -18.48
C ALA A 49 53.04 -11.30 -18.49
N TYR A 50 53.41 -11.81 -19.67
CA TYR A 50 54.39 -12.87 -19.76
C TYR A 50 55.82 -12.45 -19.43
N TYR A 51 56.13 -11.15 -19.43
CA TYR A 51 57.38 -10.67 -18.83
C TYR A 51 57.41 -10.91 -17.32
N PHE A 52 56.33 -10.58 -16.60
CA PHE A 52 56.25 -10.81 -15.15
C PHE A 52 56.10 -12.29 -14.74
N ASP A 53 55.75 -13.16 -15.69
CA ASP A 53 55.68 -14.64 -15.52
C ASP A 53 57.03 -15.33 -15.75
N ARG A 54 58.05 -14.61 -16.25
CA ARG A 54 59.38 -15.20 -16.44
C ARG A 54 60.00 -15.61 -15.10
N SER A 55 60.77 -16.69 -15.13
CA SER A 55 61.43 -17.25 -13.94
C SER A 55 62.41 -16.28 -13.25
N ASP A 56 62.97 -15.31 -13.99
CA ASP A 56 63.89 -14.30 -13.49
C ASP A 56 63.23 -13.02 -12.95
N VAL A 57 61.92 -12.83 -13.18
CA VAL A 57 61.15 -11.69 -12.67
C VAL A 57 60.16 -12.14 -11.57
N ALA A 58 59.42 -13.21 -11.82
CA ALA A 58 58.55 -13.93 -10.88
C ALA A 58 57.60 -13.04 -10.03
N LEU A 59 56.84 -12.15 -10.69
CA LEU A 59 55.83 -11.30 -10.03
C LEU A 59 54.40 -11.74 -10.43
N PRO A 60 53.86 -12.80 -9.82
CA PRO A 60 52.60 -13.43 -10.24
C PRO A 60 51.37 -12.53 -10.08
N GLY A 61 51.41 -11.55 -9.18
CA GLY A 61 50.34 -10.57 -9.01
C GLY A 61 50.21 -9.66 -10.23
N LEU A 62 51.34 -9.17 -10.76
CA LEU A 62 51.36 -8.32 -11.96
C LEU A 62 51.07 -9.13 -13.22
N TYR A 63 51.54 -10.38 -13.29
CA TYR A 63 51.13 -11.31 -14.35
C TYR A 63 49.60 -11.43 -14.42
N LYS A 64 48.94 -11.71 -13.29
CA LYS A 64 47.47 -11.83 -13.24
C LYS A 64 46.78 -10.53 -13.65
N TYR A 65 47.28 -9.39 -13.19
CA TYR A 65 46.74 -8.07 -13.54
C TYR A 65 46.82 -7.79 -15.04
N PHE A 66 48.00 -7.85 -15.64
CA PHE A 66 48.18 -7.55 -17.07
C PHE A 66 47.55 -8.62 -17.98
N LYS A 67 47.49 -9.87 -17.54
CA LYS A 67 46.75 -10.93 -18.26
C LYS A 67 45.25 -10.65 -18.29
N LYS A 68 44.70 -10.12 -17.20
CA LYS A 68 43.30 -9.68 -17.14
C LYS A 68 43.06 -8.48 -18.05
N ALA A 69 43.90 -7.44 -17.95
CA ALA A 69 43.82 -6.24 -18.80
C ALA A 69 43.90 -6.58 -20.31
N SER A 70 44.83 -7.48 -20.70
CA SER A 70 44.91 -7.99 -22.07
C SER A 70 43.62 -8.66 -22.54
N GLY A 71 42.95 -9.39 -21.65
CA GLY A 71 41.65 -10.01 -21.91
C GLY A 71 40.53 -8.99 -22.11
N GLU A 72 40.48 -7.96 -21.24
CA GLU A 72 39.51 -6.87 -21.30
C GLU A 72 39.59 -6.10 -22.62
N GLU A 73 40.78 -5.65 -23.04
CA GLU A 73 40.92 -4.91 -24.31
C GLU A 73 40.59 -5.77 -25.53
N ARG A 74 40.88 -7.07 -25.46
CA ARG A 74 40.49 -7.99 -26.52
C ARG A 74 38.97 -8.12 -26.59
N GLU A 75 38.28 -8.17 -25.45
CA GLU A 75 36.82 -8.16 -25.43
C GLU A 75 36.25 -6.84 -25.98
N HIS A 76 36.88 -5.70 -25.71
CA HIS A 76 36.50 -4.41 -26.31
C HIS A 76 36.62 -4.44 -27.84
N ALA A 77 37.76 -4.88 -28.38
CA ALA A 77 37.94 -5.05 -29.82
C ALA A 77 36.85 -5.95 -30.45
N MET A 78 36.53 -7.08 -29.80
CA MET A 78 35.51 -8.03 -30.27
C MET A 78 34.10 -7.44 -30.27
N LYS A 79 33.78 -6.58 -29.29
CA LYS A 79 32.51 -5.84 -29.26
C LYS A 79 32.41 -4.88 -30.43
N PHE A 80 33.47 -4.12 -30.73
CA PHE A 80 33.50 -3.21 -31.88
C PHE A 80 33.39 -3.96 -33.20
N LEU A 81 34.10 -5.08 -33.38
CA LEU A 81 33.98 -5.95 -34.55
C LEU A 81 32.54 -6.45 -34.78
N THR A 82 31.89 -6.89 -33.69
CA THR A 82 30.50 -7.35 -33.73
C THR A 82 29.55 -6.21 -34.07
N TYR A 83 29.80 -5.01 -33.53
CA TYR A 83 28.99 -3.82 -33.79
C TYR A 83 29.11 -3.34 -35.24
N GLN A 84 30.32 -3.29 -35.78
CA GLN A 84 30.60 -2.94 -37.19
C GLN A 84 29.78 -3.79 -38.15
N ASN A 85 29.82 -5.12 -37.96
CA ASN A 85 29.05 -6.08 -38.76
C ASN A 85 27.53 -5.89 -38.58
N LYS A 86 27.05 -5.63 -37.36
CA LYS A 86 25.62 -5.36 -37.10
C LYS A 86 25.12 -4.10 -37.82
N ARG A 87 25.96 -3.07 -37.97
CA ARG A 87 25.62 -1.82 -38.66
C ARG A 87 25.73 -1.91 -40.18
N GLY A 88 26.12 -3.07 -40.72
CA GLY A 88 26.34 -3.27 -42.15
C GLY A 88 27.60 -2.56 -42.67
N GLY A 89 28.56 -2.30 -41.79
CA GLY A 89 29.90 -1.85 -42.15
C GLY A 89 30.85 -3.01 -42.40
N ASP A 90 31.93 -2.72 -43.11
CA ASP A 90 33.00 -3.64 -43.43
C ASP A 90 34.10 -3.56 -42.35
N VAL A 91 34.48 -4.73 -41.85
CA VAL A 91 35.59 -4.87 -40.91
C VAL A 91 36.89 -4.91 -41.70
N VAL A 92 37.78 -3.95 -41.45
CA VAL A 92 39.11 -3.89 -42.05
C VAL A 92 40.16 -4.02 -40.95
N LEU A 93 40.61 -5.26 -40.73
CA LEU A 93 41.73 -5.53 -39.82
C LEU A 93 43.05 -5.16 -40.49
N THR A 94 43.86 -4.38 -39.78
CA THR A 94 45.19 -3.95 -40.22
C THR A 94 46.27 -4.57 -39.36
N ASP A 95 47.54 -4.45 -39.77
CA ASP A 95 48.65 -5.06 -39.06
C ASP A 95 48.77 -4.54 -37.62
N ILE A 96 48.80 -5.47 -36.66
CA ILE A 96 49.06 -5.17 -35.25
C ILE A 96 50.58 -5.08 -35.07
N GLN A 97 51.07 -3.89 -34.80
CA GLN A 97 52.51 -3.66 -34.58
C GLN A 97 53.01 -4.42 -33.34
N ALA A 98 54.23 -4.93 -33.41
CA ALA A 98 54.84 -5.57 -32.26
C ALA A 98 55.07 -4.55 -31.13
N PRO A 99 54.87 -4.91 -29.84
CA PRO A 99 55.17 -4.04 -28.72
C PRO A 99 56.61 -3.54 -28.79
N SER A 100 56.79 -2.22 -28.70
CA SER A 100 58.10 -1.56 -28.85
C SER A 100 59.07 -1.90 -27.72
N ARG A 101 58.56 -2.33 -26.57
CA ARG A 101 59.35 -2.68 -25.39
C ARG A 101 59.14 -4.14 -24.99
N ARG A 102 60.23 -4.79 -24.59
CA ARG A 102 60.27 -6.22 -24.21
C ARG A 102 60.71 -6.47 -22.77
N ASP A 103 61.33 -5.49 -22.11
CA ASP A 103 61.79 -5.59 -20.73
C ASP A 103 61.43 -4.32 -19.92
N TRP A 104 60.90 -4.51 -18.70
CA TRP A 104 60.52 -3.46 -17.76
C TRP A 104 61.34 -3.57 -16.48
N ASN A 105 62.37 -2.72 -16.34
CA ASN A 105 63.33 -2.72 -15.22
C ASN A 105 62.66 -2.70 -13.82
N SER A 106 61.43 -2.22 -13.72
CA SER A 106 60.64 -2.27 -12.49
C SER A 106 59.14 -2.36 -12.78
N ALA A 107 58.37 -2.79 -11.77
CA ALA A 107 56.90 -2.76 -11.81
C ALA A 107 56.34 -1.35 -12.05
N LYS A 108 57.01 -0.31 -11.53
CA LYS A 108 56.63 1.09 -11.74
C LYS A 108 56.74 1.49 -13.20
N ASP A 109 57.78 1.01 -13.89
CA ASP A 109 57.99 1.32 -15.30
C ASP A 109 56.88 0.71 -16.16
N ALA A 110 56.50 -0.54 -15.90
CA ALA A 110 55.39 -1.21 -16.59
C ALA A 110 54.05 -0.50 -16.34
N MET A 111 53.77 -0.10 -15.09
CA MET A 111 52.54 0.64 -14.75
C MET A 111 52.51 2.06 -15.36
N THR A 112 53.66 2.71 -15.49
CA THR A 112 53.75 4.03 -16.14
C THR A 112 53.46 3.93 -17.64
N GLU A 113 53.95 2.87 -18.28
CA GLU A 113 53.70 2.59 -19.69
C GLU A 113 52.25 2.19 -19.95
N ALA A 114 51.68 1.35 -19.07
CA ALA A 114 50.25 1.05 -19.06
C ALA A 114 49.41 2.33 -18.97
N LEU A 115 49.73 3.24 -18.04
CA LEU A 115 49.02 4.52 -17.91
C LEU A 115 49.14 5.39 -19.17
N GLN A 116 50.28 5.39 -19.86
CA GLN A 116 50.43 6.12 -21.12
C GLN A 116 49.60 5.51 -22.24
N LEU A 117 49.52 4.18 -22.29
CA LEU A 117 48.69 3.45 -23.24
C LEU A 117 47.20 3.75 -23.00
N GLU A 118 46.73 3.68 -21.75
CA GLU A 118 45.36 4.04 -21.37
C GLU A 118 45.02 5.48 -21.76
N LYS A 119 45.93 6.43 -21.50
CA LYS A 119 45.73 7.82 -21.91
C LYS A 119 45.58 7.97 -23.42
N LYS A 120 46.33 7.18 -24.19
CA LYS A 120 46.26 7.20 -25.66
C LYS A 120 44.95 6.61 -26.17
N VAL A 121 44.50 5.49 -25.61
CA VAL A 121 43.20 4.87 -25.94
C VAL A 121 42.06 5.82 -25.58
N ASN A 122 42.09 6.41 -24.39
CA ASN A 122 41.08 7.38 -23.97
C ASN A 122 41.10 8.67 -24.82
N GLN A 123 42.27 9.13 -25.28
CA GLN A 123 42.35 10.30 -26.14
C GLN A 123 41.75 10.04 -27.53
N SER A 124 41.94 8.86 -28.12
CA SER A 124 41.33 8.53 -29.41
C SER A 124 39.80 8.42 -29.33
N GLU A 125 39.25 8.08 -28.17
CA GLU A 125 37.79 8.12 -27.95
C GLU A 125 37.24 9.55 -27.85
N LEU A 126 38.00 10.47 -27.24
CA LEU A 126 37.59 11.86 -27.02
C LEU A 126 37.63 12.73 -28.30
N GLU A 127 38.48 12.39 -29.28
CA GLU A 127 38.60 13.15 -30.55
C GLU A 127 37.31 13.17 -31.39
N TYR A 128 36.35 12.29 -31.09
CA TYR A 128 35.06 12.18 -31.79
C TYR A 128 33.88 12.80 -31.02
N ASP A 129 34.14 13.59 -29.97
CA ASP A 129 33.09 14.22 -29.15
C ASP A 129 32.67 15.60 -29.72
N GLY A 130 31.38 15.94 -29.65
CA GLY A 130 30.85 17.20 -30.22
C GLY A 130 31.29 18.44 -29.45
N TRP A 131 31.42 19.58 -30.14
CA TRP A 131 31.62 20.90 -29.53
C TRP A 131 30.38 21.79 -29.69
N LEU A 132 30.19 22.73 -28.76
CA LEU A 132 29.06 23.66 -28.74
C LEU A 132 29.52 25.07 -28.35
N GLN A 133 29.07 26.09 -29.08
CA GLN A 133 29.35 27.49 -28.76
C GLN A 133 28.05 28.25 -28.44
N LEU A 134 27.99 28.92 -27.29
CA LEU A 134 26.90 29.79 -26.90
C LEU A 134 27.32 31.26 -26.99
N ARG A 135 26.53 32.08 -27.67
CA ARG A 135 26.60 33.55 -27.58
C ARG A 135 25.46 34.05 -26.70
N LEU A 136 25.79 34.73 -25.61
CA LEU A 136 24.85 35.19 -24.60
C LEU A 136 24.55 36.68 -24.74
N GLY A 137 23.26 37.02 -24.66
CA GLY A 137 22.78 38.38 -24.45
C GLY A 137 21.86 38.44 -23.24
N HIS A 138 21.83 39.57 -22.54
CA HIS A 138 21.02 39.78 -21.33
C HIS A 138 20.14 41.03 -21.44
N ALA A 139 19.05 41.08 -20.69
CA ALA A 139 18.16 42.23 -20.64
C ALA A 139 17.80 42.59 -19.19
N PHE A 140 17.80 43.88 -18.89
CA PHE A 140 17.52 44.47 -17.58
C PHE A 140 16.21 45.27 -17.55
N ASN A 141 15.31 45.01 -18.52
CA ASN A 141 13.99 45.62 -18.59
C ASN A 141 12.89 44.55 -18.53
N ASP A 142 11.76 44.89 -17.91
CA ASP A 142 10.61 43.98 -17.83
C ASP A 142 9.56 44.24 -18.92
N ASP A 143 9.88 45.08 -19.91
CA ASP A 143 8.97 45.41 -21.01
C ASP A 143 8.57 44.18 -21.85
N PRO A 144 7.44 44.22 -22.58
CA PRO A 144 7.01 43.15 -23.47
C PRO A 144 8.04 42.78 -24.55
N VAL A 145 8.86 43.75 -24.96
CA VAL A 145 9.97 43.54 -25.90
C VAL A 145 11.29 43.76 -25.15
N PRO A 146 12.03 42.68 -24.79
CA PRO A 146 13.30 42.80 -24.10
C PRO A 146 14.38 43.41 -25.01
N VAL A 147 15.15 44.34 -24.46
CA VAL A 147 16.31 44.93 -25.14
C VAL A 147 17.56 44.18 -24.69
N PHE A 148 18.08 43.30 -25.55
CA PHE A 148 19.25 42.49 -25.23
C PHE A 148 20.56 43.23 -25.52
N THR A 149 21.44 43.30 -24.54
CA THR A 149 22.86 43.69 -24.69
C THR A 149 23.76 42.46 -24.65
N GLU A 150 24.95 42.54 -25.24
CA GLU A 150 25.90 41.42 -25.28
C GLU A 150 26.47 41.14 -23.88
N ARG A 151 26.42 39.87 -23.47
CA ARG A 151 26.92 39.41 -22.17
C ARG A 151 28.27 38.68 -22.29
N GLY A 152 28.42 37.83 -23.31
CA GLY A 152 29.67 37.10 -23.55
C GLY A 152 29.48 35.81 -24.36
N ASN A 153 30.58 35.10 -24.63
CA ASN A 153 30.57 33.82 -25.32
C ASN A 153 31.06 32.69 -24.41
N ILE A 154 30.51 31.49 -24.61
CA ILE A 154 30.88 30.28 -23.88
C ILE A 154 31.16 29.20 -24.91
N THR A 155 32.33 28.56 -24.81
CA THR A 155 32.70 27.42 -25.67
C THR A 155 32.78 26.16 -24.82
N VAL A 156 31.92 25.19 -25.13
CA VAL A 156 31.95 23.84 -24.59
C VAL A 156 32.72 22.96 -25.57
N SER A 157 33.94 22.57 -25.18
CA SER A 157 34.86 21.81 -26.03
C SER A 157 34.50 20.32 -26.15
N SER A 158 33.83 19.76 -25.14
CA SER A 158 33.30 18.40 -25.14
C SER A 158 31.93 18.41 -24.46
N VAL A 159 30.96 17.84 -25.16
CA VAL A 159 29.59 17.74 -24.66
C VAL A 159 29.50 16.75 -23.49
N ARG A 160 30.39 15.74 -23.43
CA ARG A 160 30.40 14.72 -22.37
C ARG A 160 31.15 15.14 -21.10
N SER A 161 32.10 16.07 -21.19
CA SER A 161 32.96 16.44 -20.04
C SER A 161 32.25 17.26 -18.94
N GLY A 162 31.01 17.70 -19.19
CA GLY A 162 30.04 18.07 -18.14
C GLY A 162 30.29 19.35 -17.34
N ALA A 163 31.44 20.01 -17.42
CA ALA A 163 31.66 21.28 -16.72
C ALA A 163 32.65 22.20 -17.44
N SER A 164 32.25 23.46 -17.65
CA SER A 164 33.16 24.57 -17.94
C SER A 164 32.78 25.78 -17.07
N VAL A 165 33.76 26.38 -16.41
CA VAL A 165 33.59 27.64 -15.66
C VAL A 165 34.16 28.76 -16.52
N VAL A 166 33.33 29.75 -16.87
CA VAL A 166 33.73 30.90 -17.67
C VAL A 166 33.55 32.16 -16.84
N GLY A 167 34.65 32.87 -16.57
CA GLY A 167 34.61 34.20 -15.96
C GLY A 167 34.22 35.24 -17.01
N GLN A 168 33.22 36.07 -16.71
CA GLN A 168 32.75 37.15 -17.58
C GLN A 168 33.01 38.52 -16.94
N ASN A 169 33.10 39.55 -17.77
CA ASN A 169 33.19 40.93 -17.29
C ASN A 169 31.97 41.24 -16.40
N GLY A 170 32.19 41.85 -15.23
CA GLY A 170 31.07 42.23 -14.36
C GLY A 170 30.22 43.35 -14.94
N LEU A 171 29.10 43.61 -14.26
CA LEU A 171 28.15 44.63 -14.66
C LEU A 171 28.71 46.05 -14.43
N LEU A 172 28.38 46.95 -15.35
CA LEU A 172 28.58 48.38 -15.14
C LEU A 172 27.69 48.87 -13.99
N PRO A 173 28.08 49.91 -13.23
CA PRO A 173 27.27 50.45 -12.13
C PRO A 173 25.83 50.80 -12.52
N ALA A 174 25.62 51.29 -13.75
CA ALA A 174 24.29 51.57 -14.30
C ALA A 174 23.44 50.31 -14.50
N GLN A 175 24.07 49.17 -14.87
CA GLN A 175 23.40 47.89 -15.03
C GLN A 175 23.07 47.26 -13.67
N ILE A 176 23.92 47.44 -12.66
CA ILE A 176 23.64 47.04 -11.27
C ILE A 176 22.42 47.79 -10.74
N SER A 177 22.34 49.10 -10.97
CA SER A 177 21.14 49.87 -10.59
C SER A 177 19.87 49.43 -11.31
N ALA A 178 19.97 49.02 -12.59
CA ALA A 178 18.84 48.50 -13.35
C ALA A 178 18.39 47.13 -12.83
N LEU A 179 19.34 46.24 -12.51
CA LEU A 179 19.06 44.93 -11.90
C LEU A 179 18.40 45.07 -10.52
N LYS A 180 18.84 46.05 -9.73
CA LYS A 180 18.23 46.37 -8.44
C LYS A 180 16.81 46.91 -8.57
N ASN A 181 16.57 47.83 -9.51
CA ASN A 181 15.22 48.33 -9.77
C ASN A 181 14.27 47.21 -10.21
N LEU A 182 14.75 46.27 -11.05
CA LEU A 182 13.99 45.06 -11.36
C LEU A 182 13.69 44.24 -10.10
N ALA A 183 14.67 44.02 -9.23
CA ALA A 183 14.48 43.24 -8.01
C ALA A 183 13.48 43.89 -7.03
N GLU A 184 13.44 45.22 -6.94
CA GLU A 184 12.47 45.97 -6.10
C GLU A 184 11.01 45.79 -6.56
N HIS A 185 10.80 45.49 -7.85
CA HIS A 185 9.46 45.31 -8.45
C HIS A 185 9.16 43.85 -8.82
N ASP A 186 9.86 42.87 -8.23
CA ASP A 186 9.74 41.43 -8.56
C ASP A 186 9.95 41.10 -10.05
N GLY A 187 10.70 41.95 -10.75
CA GLY A 187 11.04 41.83 -12.16
C GLY A 187 12.05 40.71 -12.43
N LYS A 188 12.06 40.24 -13.69
CA LYS A 188 12.91 39.12 -14.11
C LYS A 188 14.09 39.60 -14.95
N TYR A 189 15.27 39.12 -14.61
CA TYR A 189 16.42 39.15 -15.51
C TYR A 189 16.22 38.14 -16.63
N ARG A 190 16.37 38.57 -17.89
CA ARG A 190 16.15 37.71 -19.07
C ARG A 190 17.48 37.46 -19.79
N LEU A 191 17.70 36.21 -20.19
CA LEU A 191 18.87 35.74 -20.92
C LEU A 191 18.45 35.18 -22.28
N LYS A 192 19.18 35.58 -23.33
CA LYS A 192 19.12 35.04 -24.68
C LYS A 192 20.41 34.27 -24.95
N ALA A 193 20.30 32.99 -25.29
CA ALA A 193 21.42 32.14 -25.66
C ALA A 193 21.28 31.69 -27.11
N LEU A 194 22.23 32.06 -27.98
CA LEU A 194 22.34 31.55 -29.34
C LEU A 194 23.36 30.42 -29.34
N ALA A 195 22.90 29.20 -29.58
CA ALA A 195 23.69 27.98 -29.57
C ALA A 195 24.08 27.58 -30.99
N ARG A 196 25.38 27.37 -31.22
CA ARG A 196 25.96 26.89 -32.48
C ARG A 196 26.61 25.52 -32.26
N THR A 197 26.12 24.52 -32.98
CA THR A 197 26.59 23.13 -32.87
C THR A 197 27.67 22.81 -33.90
N SER A 198 28.36 21.68 -33.71
CA SER A 198 29.28 21.11 -34.70
C SER A 198 28.60 20.75 -36.04
N SER A 199 27.29 20.49 -36.03
CA SER A 199 26.47 20.28 -37.25
C SER A 199 26.20 21.56 -38.05
N GLY A 200 26.58 22.74 -37.53
CA GLY A 200 26.38 24.04 -38.20
C GLY A 200 25.02 24.70 -37.93
N SER A 201 24.15 24.06 -37.14
CA SER A 201 22.84 24.60 -36.75
C SER A 201 22.98 25.73 -35.73
N GLU A 202 22.23 26.81 -35.92
CA GLU A 202 22.12 27.92 -34.96
C GLU A 202 20.71 27.99 -34.38
N ILE A 203 20.59 27.82 -33.06
CA ILE A 203 19.29 27.79 -32.35
C ILE A 203 19.30 28.83 -31.23
N VAL A 204 18.18 29.55 -31.07
CA VAL A 204 18.05 30.63 -30.07
C VAL A 204 17.12 30.19 -28.94
N PHE A 205 17.60 30.34 -27.70
CA PHE A 205 16.87 30.04 -26.47
C PHE A 205 16.69 31.31 -25.63
N LEU A 206 15.52 31.41 -24.98
CA LEU A 206 15.18 32.49 -24.06
C LEU A 206 14.84 31.88 -22.69
N THR A 207 15.45 32.43 -21.64
CA THR A 207 15.23 32.00 -20.26
C THR A 207 15.25 33.21 -19.33
N SER A 208 14.73 33.06 -18.11
CA SER A 208 14.68 34.16 -17.14
C SER A 208 14.84 33.68 -15.70
N VAL A 209 15.39 34.52 -14.84
CA VAL A 209 15.49 34.31 -13.39
C VAL A 209 15.06 35.59 -12.66
N PRO A 210 14.37 35.52 -11.51
CA PRO A 210 14.07 36.71 -10.73
C PRO A 210 15.34 37.48 -10.36
N ALA A 211 15.32 38.80 -10.53
CA ALA A 211 16.52 39.63 -10.41
C ALA A 211 17.15 39.58 -9.00
N CYS A 212 16.36 39.42 -7.95
CA CYS A 212 16.84 39.39 -6.57
C CYS A 212 17.73 38.16 -6.24
N TYR A 213 17.55 37.03 -6.93
CA TYR A 213 18.39 35.85 -6.73
C TYR A 213 19.80 36.03 -7.27
N LEU A 214 19.96 36.84 -8.32
CA LEU A 214 21.27 37.21 -8.86
C LEU A 214 22.01 38.21 -7.95
N LEU A 215 21.27 39.06 -7.22
CA LEU A 215 21.87 39.98 -6.25
C LEU A 215 22.35 39.25 -4.99
N GLY A 216 21.51 38.37 -4.41
CA GLY A 216 21.91 37.65 -3.18
C GLY A 216 22.84 36.47 -3.40
N SER A 217 23.13 36.12 -4.65
CA SER A 217 24.21 35.20 -5.02
C SER A 217 25.48 35.91 -5.45
N ASP A 218 25.62 37.23 -5.25
CA ASP A 218 26.82 37.97 -5.67
C ASP A 218 27.17 37.81 -7.16
N LEU A 219 26.17 37.86 -8.05
CA LEU A 219 26.30 37.70 -9.51
C LEU A 219 26.83 36.32 -9.95
N GLU A 220 26.58 35.27 -9.15
CA GLU A 220 26.83 33.89 -9.53
C GLU A 220 25.60 33.25 -10.19
N ASP A 221 25.79 32.68 -11.39
CA ASP A 221 24.74 31.95 -12.08
C ASP A 221 25.18 30.59 -12.66
N VAL A 222 24.20 29.71 -12.80
CA VAL A 222 24.37 28.38 -13.38
C VAL A 222 23.54 28.31 -14.65
N ILE A 223 24.20 28.16 -15.80
CA ILE A 223 23.56 27.91 -17.09
C ILE A 223 23.56 26.40 -17.35
N THR A 224 22.36 25.81 -17.40
CA THR A 224 22.18 24.41 -17.75
C THR A 224 21.76 24.27 -19.20
N ILE A 225 22.57 23.56 -19.99
CA ILE A 225 22.33 23.22 -21.39
C ILE A 225 21.75 21.81 -21.43
N TRP A 226 20.52 21.68 -21.90
CA TRP A 226 19.87 20.40 -22.10
C TRP A 226 20.07 19.95 -23.54
N LEU A 227 20.54 18.72 -23.71
CA LEU A 227 20.81 18.14 -25.01
C LEU A 227 19.98 16.88 -25.21
N ASP A 228 19.56 16.61 -26.44
CA ASP A 228 18.93 15.34 -26.78
C ASP A 228 19.94 14.19 -26.93
N SER A 229 19.44 12.98 -27.22
CA SER A 229 20.28 11.80 -27.46
C SER A 229 21.22 11.93 -28.65
N THR A 230 21.01 12.92 -29.53
CA THR A 230 21.86 13.24 -30.68
C THR A 230 22.87 14.37 -30.39
N ALA A 231 22.95 14.82 -29.14
CA ALA A 231 23.79 15.93 -28.68
C ALA A 231 23.43 17.29 -29.31
N GLU A 232 22.20 17.45 -29.81
CA GLU A 232 21.67 18.76 -30.21
C GLU A 232 21.00 19.46 -29.01
N PRO A 233 21.15 20.79 -28.87
CA PRO A 233 20.56 21.52 -27.75
C PRO A 233 19.04 21.62 -27.89
N ILE A 234 18.34 21.17 -26.86
CA ILE A 234 16.87 21.24 -26.76
C ILE A 234 16.40 22.40 -25.88
N ALA A 235 17.19 22.79 -24.88
CA ALA A 235 16.88 23.92 -24.02
C ALA A 235 18.14 24.49 -23.35
N VAL A 236 18.11 25.79 -23.04
CA VAL A 236 19.11 26.44 -22.18
C VAL A 236 18.37 27.15 -21.06
N SER A 237 18.74 26.87 -19.82
CA SER A 237 18.10 27.42 -18.63
C SER A 237 19.12 28.11 -17.73
N ILE A 238 18.71 29.17 -17.05
CA ILE A 238 19.53 29.91 -16.08
C ILE A 238 18.92 29.73 -14.69
N SER A 239 19.78 29.52 -13.69
CA SER A 239 19.41 29.46 -12.28
C SER A 239 20.47 30.15 -11.42
N SER A 240 20.07 30.57 -10.22
CA SER A 240 20.98 31.13 -9.22
C SER A 240 20.53 30.66 -7.84
N THR A 241 21.47 30.32 -6.96
CA THR A 241 21.23 29.60 -5.69
C THR A 241 21.30 30.48 -4.45
N GLY A 242 21.46 31.79 -4.61
CA GLY A 242 21.51 32.74 -3.48
C GLY A 242 20.13 33.02 -2.86
N PRO A 243 20.08 33.56 -1.63
CA PRO A 243 18.85 34.15 -1.09
C PRO A 243 18.39 35.34 -1.96
N CYS A 244 17.09 35.63 -1.99
CA CYS A 244 16.57 36.82 -2.65
C CYS A 244 16.91 38.07 -1.81
N THR A 245 17.78 38.96 -2.30
CA THR A 245 18.17 40.19 -1.59
C THR A 245 18.14 41.43 -2.50
N LEU A 246 18.17 42.62 -1.89
CA LEU A 246 18.25 43.92 -2.58
C LEU A 246 19.59 44.63 -2.34
N ASP A 247 20.54 43.92 -1.72
CA ASP A 247 21.86 44.43 -1.41
C ASP A 247 22.73 44.48 -2.69
N ASN A 248 23.70 45.39 -2.70
CA ASN A 248 24.64 45.46 -3.82
C ASN A 248 25.62 44.28 -3.74
N PRO A 249 25.98 43.65 -4.88
CA PRO A 249 26.93 42.57 -4.89
C PRO A 249 28.32 43.06 -4.45
N PHE A 250 29.06 42.22 -3.72
CA PHE A 250 30.40 42.56 -3.20
C PHE A 250 31.50 42.47 -4.27
N THR A 251 31.23 41.78 -5.38
CA THR A 251 32.18 41.48 -6.47
C THR A 251 31.87 42.27 -7.75
N ASN A 252 32.93 42.66 -8.45
CA ASN A 252 32.87 43.27 -9.79
C ASN A 252 33.03 42.25 -10.92
N MET A 253 32.99 40.95 -10.63
CA MET A 253 33.19 39.87 -11.61
C MET A 253 31.97 38.95 -11.62
N TRP A 254 31.47 38.63 -12.81
CA TRP A 254 30.34 37.73 -13.00
C TRP A 254 30.85 36.32 -13.23
N THR A 255 30.44 35.37 -12.40
CA THR A 255 30.84 33.96 -12.52
C THR A 255 29.69 33.12 -13.06
N THR A 256 29.96 32.39 -14.14
CA THR A 256 28.97 31.53 -14.78
C THR A 256 29.45 30.09 -14.82
N ASN A 257 28.72 29.23 -14.13
CA ASN A 257 28.93 27.78 -14.13
C ASN A 257 28.06 27.15 -15.22
N VAL A 258 28.69 26.45 -16.16
CA VAL A 258 27.99 25.81 -17.27
C VAL A 258 27.89 24.32 -17.01
N VAL A 259 26.66 23.81 -16.99
CA VAL A 259 26.36 22.39 -16.79
C VAL A 259 25.67 21.87 -18.03
N VAL A 260 26.18 20.76 -18.58
CA VAL A 260 25.53 20.06 -19.70
C VAL A 260 24.77 18.87 -19.13
N LYS A 261 23.48 18.75 -19.48
CA LYS A 261 22.60 17.66 -19.06
C LYS A 261 21.91 17.03 -20.25
N TYR A 262 21.67 15.74 -20.14
CA TYR A 262 20.72 15.02 -20.98
C TYR A 262 19.42 14.87 -20.18
N PRO A 263 18.23 14.93 -20.81
CA PRO A 263 16.99 14.66 -20.12
C PRO A 263 17.04 13.25 -19.54
N ASP A 264 16.82 13.15 -18.24
CA ASP A 264 16.72 11.86 -17.56
C ASP A 264 15.59 11.07 -18.21
N GLY A 265 15.92 9.88 -18.73
CA GLY A 265 14.89 8.93 -19.14
C GLY A 265 14.01 8.64 -17.92
N GLY A 266 12.69 8.71 -18.09
CA GLY A 266 11.78 8.13 -17.11
C GLY A 266 12.20 6.69 -16.79
N PRO A 267 11.86 6.14 -15.61
CA PRO A 267 12.39 4.87 -15.11
C PRO A 267 12.34 3.82 -16.21
N ILE A 268 13.51 3.51 -16.77
CA ILE A 268 13.64 2.56 -17.85
C ILE A 268 13.32 1.21 -17.20
N PRO A 269 12.33 0.44 -17.70
CA PRO A 269 12.11 -0.91 -17.20
C PRO A 269 13.43 -1.66 -17.34
N ASP A 270 13.79 -2.41 -16.30
CA ASP A 270 15.08 -3.10 -16.13
C ASP A 270 15.40 -4.02 -17.33
N THR A 271 15.92 -3.41 -18.39
CA THR A 271 16.22 -4.05 -19.66
C THR A 271 17.48 -4.88 -19.53
N ALA A 272 18.34 -4.59 -18.55
CA ALA A 272 19.48 -5.43 -18.22
C ALA A 272 19.02 -6.81 -17.71
N MET A 273 18.09 -6.86 -16.76
CA MET A 273 17.47 -8.13 -16.34
C MET A 273 16.68 -8.80 -17.46
N TYR A 274 16.00 -8.04 -18.32
CA TYR A 274 15.25 -8.60 -19.45
C TYR A 274 16.16 -9.17 -20.55
N ILE A 275 17.26 -8.48 -20.89
CA ILE A 275 18.28 -8.93 -21.86
C ILE A 275 19.02 -10.14 -21.29
N GLN A 276 19.38 -10.12 -20.01
CA GLN A 276 20.02 -11.25 -19.35
C GLN A 276 19.07 -12.47 -19.24
N LYS A 277 17.76 -12.24 -19.07
CA LYS A 277 16.73 -13.28 -19.18
C LYS A 277 16.60 -13.81 -20.61
N LEU A 278 16.62 -12.94 -21.62
CA LEU A 278 16.56 -13.30 -23.04
C LEU A 278 17.80 -14.08 -23.50
N GLU A 279 18.99 -13.69 -23.05
CA GLU A 279 20.24 -14.41 -23.32
C GLU A 279 20.26 -15.77 -22.64
N ARG A 280 19.80 -15.85 -21.38
CA ARG A 280 19.65 -17.12 -20.65
C ARG A 280 18.59 -18.03 -21.29
N GLU A 281 17.49 -17.47 -21.82
CA GLU A 281 16.49 -18.19 -22.62
C GLU A 281 17.03 -18.63 -23.99
N ARG A 282 17.90 -17.83 -24.62
CA ARG A 282 18.56 -18.16 -25.90
C ARG A 282 19.58 -19.27 -25.73
N GLU A 283 20.41 -19.22 -24.69
CA GLU A 283 21.36 -20.28 -24.34
C GLU A 283 20.67 -21.59 -23.93
N ALA A 284 19.46 -21.52 -23.36
CA ALA A 284 18.62 -22.70 -23.09
C ALA A 284 18.01 -23.28 -24.37
N ARG A 285 17.59 -22.43 -25.32
CA ARG A 285 17.12 -22.86 -26.66
C ARG A 285 18.22 -23.50 -27.50
N GLU A 286 19.43 -22.96 -27.46
CA GLU A 286 20.60 -23.51 -28.18
C GLU A 286 21.07 -24.86 -27.59
N ARG A 287 20.75 -25.15 -26.32
CA ARG A 287 20.97 -26.45 -25.67
C ARG A 287 19.90 -27.52 -25.96
N GLY A 288 18.86 -27.20 -26.75
CA GLY A 288 17.83 -28.17 -27.12
C GLY A 288 16.85 -28.54 -26.01
N GLU A 289 16.80 -27.79 -24.90
CA GLU A 289 15.78 -27.95 -23.87
C GLU A 289 14.50 -27.22 -24.30
N THR A 290 13.72 -27.84 -25.18
CA THR A 290 12.35 -27.40 -25.49
C THR A 290 11.38 -27.83 -24.38
N LYS A 291 11.54 -27.26 -23.18
CA LYS A 291 10.43 -27.16 -22.21
C LYS A 291 10.15 -25.68 -21.95
N ASP A 292 8.91 -25.27 -22.16
CA ASP A 292 8.44 -23.92 -21.81
C ASP A 292 8.58 -23.74 -20.30
N ASN A 293 9.57 -22.97 -19.86
CA ASN A 293 9.91 -22.76 -18.44
C ASN A 293 9.00 -21.73 -17.74
N ARG A 294 7.93 -21.26 -18.39
CA ARG A 294 6.89 -20.47 -17.71
C ARG A 294 6.09 -21.39 -16.78
N SER A 295 5.81 -20.92 -15.57
CA SER A 295 4.89 -21.64 -14.67
C SER A 295 3.57 -21.91 -15.40
N PHE A 296 2.95 -23.04 -15.08
CA PHE A 296 1.77 -23.52 -15.79
C PHE A 296 0.63 -22.46 -15.83
N LEU A 297 0.41 -21.75 -14.71
CA LEU A 297 -0.56 -20.65 -14.62
C LEU A 297 -0.11 -19.36 -15.34
N ALA A 298 1.19 -19.13 -15.58
CA ALA A 298 1.68 -17.95 -16.33
C ALA A 298 1.40 -18.02 -17.84
N LYS A 299 0.86 -19.16 -18.33
CA LYS A 299 0.27 -19.24 -19.67
C LYS A 299 -1.00 -18.40 -19.78
N TYR A 300 -1.73 -18.25 -18.68
CA TYR A 300 -2.93 -17.42 -18.55
C TYR A 300 -2.51 -16.09 -17.94
N ARG A 301 -2.40 -15.07 -18.79
CA ARG A 301 -2.03 -13.74 -18.31
C ARG A 301 -3.15 -13.24 -17.37
N HIS A 302 -2.80 -13.03 -16.10
CA HIS A 302 -3.56 -12.34 -15.04
C HIS A 302 -4.46 -13.20 -14.13
N ILE A 303 -3.95 -13.51 -12.93
CA ILE A 303 -4.72 -14.03 -11.79
C ILE A 303 -5.24 -12.87 -10.95
N LYS A 304 -6.49 -12.96 -10.49
CA LYS A 304 -7.09 -11.94 -9.61
C LYS A 304 -6.53 -12.08 -8.19
N ALA A 305 -6.04 -10.97 -7.64
CA ALA A 305 -5.47 -10.94 -6.30
C ALA A 305 -6.54 -11.26 -5.23
N GLY A 306 -6.15 -12.05 -4.23
CA GLY A 306 -7.01 -12.51 -3.14
C GLY A 306 -7.89 -13.74 -3.47
N LEU A 307 -7.88 -14.24 -4.71
CA LEU A 307 -8.77 -15.33 -5.16
C LEU A 307 -8.00 -16.58 -5.56
N VAL A 308 -7.28 -17.13 -4.59
CA VAL A 308 -6.44 -18.32 -4.75
C VAL A 308 -6.65 -19.22 -3.53
N VAL A 309 -6.93 -20.49 -3.78
CA VAL A 309 -7.22 -21.48 -2.74
C VAL A 309 -6.55 -22.81 -3.07
N SER A 310 -6.35 -23.65 -2.06
CA SER A 310 -5.91 -25.04 -2.24
C SER A 310 -6.93 -26.00 -1.64
N GLY A 311 -7.14 -27.15 -2.27
CA GLY A 311 -8.05 -28.17 -1.79
C GLY A 311 -7.75 -29.54 -2.40
N LYS A 312 -8.14 -30.60 -1.70
CA LYS A 312 -8.06 -31.99 -2.13
C LYS A 312 -9.35 -32.42 -2.81
N PHE A 313 -9.53 -32.01 -4.06
CA PHE A 313 -10.78 -32.26 -4.81
C PHE A 313 -11.02 -33.74 -5.14
N ASP A 314 -9.95 -34.53 -5.24
CA ASP A 314 -10.01 -35.99 -5.40
C ASP A 314 -9.89 -36.73 -4.05
N GLY A 315 -9.87 -36.00 -2.93
CA GLY A 315 -9.74 -36.51 -1.57
C GLY A 315 -8.31 -36.78 -1.12
N SER A 316 -7.33 -36.80 -2.04
CA SER A 316 -5.96 -37.24 -1.73
C SER A 316 -4.87 -36.26 -2.13
N HIS A 317 -4.99 -35.58 -3.27
CA HIS A 317 -3.97 -34.72 -3.83
C HIS A 317 -4.33 -33.24 -3.68
N ALA A 318 -3.37 -32.44 -3.22
CA ALA A 318 -3.56 -31.00 -3.15
C ALA A 318 -3.56 -30.38 -4.55
N CYS A 319 -4.66 -29.72 -4.88
CA CYS A 319 -4.83 -28.95 -6.11
C CYS A 319 -4.84 -27.46 -5.79
N LEU A 320 -4.55 -26.64 -6.79
CA LEU A 320 -4.64 -25.18 -6.70
C LEU A 320 -5.81 -24.69 -7.54
N ALA A 321 -6.66 -23.83 -6.98
CA ALA A 321 -7.70 -23.14 -7.73
C ALA A 321 -7.49 -21.63 -7.68
N ALA A 322 -7.56 -20.96 -8.82
CA ALA A 322 -7.33 -19.52 -8.94
C ALA A 322 -8.34 -18.88 -9.89
N ALA A 323 -8.90 -17.73 -9.50
CA ALA A 323 -9.84 -16.99 -10.34
C ALA A 323 -9.13 -16.02 -11.29
N THR A 324 -9.64 -15.90 -12.50
CA THR A 324 -9.22 -14.89 -13.48
C THR A 324 -10.19 -13.71 -13.49
N PRO A 325 -9.75 -12.51 -13.94
CA PRO A 325 -10.63 -11.35 -14.09
C PRO A 325 -11.84 -11.59 -15.01
N GLY A 326 -11.73 -12.54 -15.95
CA GLY A 326 -12.79 -12.89 -16.91
C GLY A 326 -13.87 -13.83 -16.37
N GLY A 327 -13.88 -14.16 -15.07
CA GLY A 327 -14.89 -15.07 -14.49
C GLY A 327 -14.68 -16.55 -14.82
N THR A 328 -13.44 -16.92 -15.18
CA THR A 328 -13.02 -18.33 -15.33
C THR A 328 -12.17 -18.72 -14.13
N ILE A 329 -12.40 -19.91 -13.57
CA ILE A 329 -11.58 -20.48 -12.50
C ILE A 329 -10.67 -21.54 -13.11
N LEU A 330 -9.38 -21.42 -12.81
CA LEU A 330 -8.36 -22.37 -13.22
C LEU A 330 -8.11 -23.33 -12.07
N VAL A 331 -8.25 -24.63 -12.28
CA VAL A 331 -7.90 -25.66 -11.30
C VAL A 331 -6.70 -26.43 -11.82
N HIS A 332 -5.61 -26.47 -11.07
CA HIS A 332 -4.38 -27.16 -11.43
C HIS A 332 -4.17 -28.36 -10.50
N SER A 333 -4.09 -29.56 -11.09
CA SER A 333 -3.83 -30.83 -10.43
C SER A 333 -2.58 -31.46 -11.04
N PRO A 334 -1.42 -31.40 -10.36
CA PRO A 334 -0.12 -31.74 -10.95
C PRO A 334 0.09 -33.25 -11.10
N HIS A 335 -0.81 -34.06 -10.53
CA HIS A 335 -0.69 -35.51 -10.54
C HIS A 335 -1.85 -36.21 -11.27
N ARG A 336 -2.68 -35.43 -11.98
CA ARG A 336 -3.77 -35.99 -12.79
C ARG A 336 -3.17 -36.70 -14.00
N GLN A 337 -3.44 -37.99 -14.15
CA GLN A 337 -3.10 -38.70 -15.38
C GLN A 337 -4.07 -38.28 -16.49
N PRO A 338 -3.59 -37.85 -17.67
CA PRO A 338 -4.47 -37.51 -18.77
C PRO A 338 -5.21 -38.78 -19.23
N GLN A 339 -6.54 -38.82 -19.05
CA GLN A 339 -7.36 -39.85 -19.68
C GLN A 339 -7.39 -39.59 -21.19
N VAL A 340 -6.83 -40.54 -21.96
CA VAL A 340 -6.92 -40.55 -23.42
C VAL A 340 -8.19 -41.32 -23.80
N ASP A 341 -9.35 -40.64 -23.75
CA ASP A 341 -10.59 -41.20 -24.30
C ASP A 341 -10.61 -40.97 -25.81
N TYR A 342 -10.46 -42.05 -26.58
CA TYR A 342 -10.48 -42.06 -28.06
C TYR A 342 -11.88 -41.85 -28.67
N SER A 343 -12.88 -41.42 -27.89
CA SER A 343 -14.29 -41.41 -28.33
C SER A 343 -15.03 -40.09 -28.10
N ASP A 344 -14.37 -38.93 -28.09
CA ASP A 344 -15.02 -37.66 -27.73
C ASP A 344 -15.09 -36.62 -28.87
N HIS A 345 -15.56 -37.03 -30.05
CA HIS A 345 -15.95 -36.10 -31.11
C HIS A 345 -17.36 -35.50 -30.95
N LYS A 346 -18.06 -35.75 -29.83
CA LYS A 346 -19.39 -35.15 -29.56
C LYS A 346 -19.67 -34.99 -28.06
N GLN A 347 -19.10 -33.98 -27.41
CA GLN A 347 -19.69 -33.43 -26.16
C GLN A 347 -19.23 -31.99 -25.91
N SER A 348 -19.91 -31.02 -26.50
CA SER A 348 -19.67 -29.58 -26.33
C SER A 348 -20.42 -28.98 -25.11
N SER A 349 -20.62 -29.74 -24.03
CA SER A 349 -21.55 -29.33 -22.96
C SER A 349 -21.08 -29.72 -21.53
N LYS A 350 -19.80 -29.51 -21.20
CA LYS A 350 -19.31 -29.64 -19.82
C LYS A 350 -18.84 -28.28 -19.32
N ARG A 351 -19.26 -27.88 -18.10
CA ARG A 351 -18.93 -26.58 -17.46
C ARG A 351 -17.44 -26.49 -17.09
N LEU A 352 -16.83 -27.65 -16.82
CA LEU A 352 -15.40 -27.86 -16.57
C LEU A 352 -14.77 -28.62 -17.75
N SER A 353 -13.67 -28.12 -18.28
CA SER A 353 -12.88 -28.79 -19.33
C SER A 353 -11.43 -29.00 -18.89
N TRP A 354 -10.93 -30.24 -19.00
CA TRP A 354 -9.55 -30.58 -18.66
C TRP A 354 -8.63 -30.52 -19.89
N SER A 355 -7.45 -29.93 -19.70
CA SER A 355 -6.36 -29.81 -20.66
C SER A 355 -5.05 -30.31 -20.01
N GLY A 356 -4.95 -31.64 -19.87
CA GLY A 356 -3.86 -32.27 -19.10
C GLY A 356 -4.05 -32.05 -17.60
N GLU A 357 -3.11 -31.35 -16.97
CA GLU A 357 -3.07 -31.07 -15.53
C GLU A 357 -3.95 -29.87 -15.11
N LEU A 358 -4.58 -29.18 -16.06
CA LEU A 358 -5.42 -28.00 -15.78
C LEU A 358 -6.85 -28.19 -16.22
N ALA A 359 -7.76 -27.76 -15.36
CA ALA A 359 -9.16 -27.56 -15.68
C ALA A 359 -9.50 -26.07 -15.79
N GLU A 360 -10.35 -25.74 -16.75
CA GLU A 360 -11.01 -24.44 -16.84
C GLU A 360 -12.48 -24.60 -16.48
N LEU A 361 -12.92 -23.87 -15.45
CA LEU A 361 -14.32 -23.80 -15.03
C LEU A 361 -14.90 -22.44 -15.42
N GLN A 362 -15.86 -22.44 -16.36
CA GLN A 362 -16.52 -21.21 -16.79
C GLN A 362 -17.72 -20.88 -15.88
N ILE A 363 -17.61 -19.77 -15.14
CA ILE A 363 -18.70 -19.24 -14.30
C ILE A 363 -19.53 -18.21 -15.07
N GLY A 364 -18.91 -17.48 -16.01
CA GLY A 364 -19.57 -16.48 -16.86
C GLY A 364 -19.89 -15.15 -16.18
N THR A 365 -19.55 -15.00 -14.89
CA THR A 365 -19.71 -13.77 -14.11
C THR A 365 -18.45 -13.50 -13.28
N GLU A 366 -18.28 -12.26 -12.81
CA GLU A 366 -17.12 -11.88 -12.02
C GLU A 366 -17.12 -12.61 -10.67
N VAL A 367 -16.08 -13.41 -10.41
CA VAL A 367 -15.86 -14.07 -9.11
C VAL A 367 -15.41 -13.03 -8.09
N LYS A 368 -16.13 -12.93 -6.97
CA LYS A 368 -15.85 -12.01 -5.86
C LYS A 368 -15.12 -12.70 -4.70
N SER A 369 -15.43 -13.97 -4.44
CA SER A 369 -14.79 -14.77 -3.39
C SER A 369 -14.62 -16.22 -3.84
N LEU A 370 -13.59 -16.87 -3.31
CA LEU A 370 -13.27 -18.27 -3.60
C LEU A 370 -12.86 -18.94 -2.28
N CYS A 371 -13.42 -20.11 -2.00
CA CYS A 371 -13.12 -20.87 -0.79
C CYS A 371 -13.12 -22.37 -1.11
N THR A 372 -12.38 -23.15 -0.32
CA THR A 372 -12.39 -24.61 -0.36
C THR A 372 -12.61 -25.13 1.06
N GLY A 373 -13.30 -26.26 1.15
CA GLY A 373 -13.43 -26.95 2.43
C GLY A 373 -14.30 -28.18 2.33
N ARG A 374 -14.22 -28.99 3.38
CA ARG A 374 -14.99 -30.21 3.53
C ARG A 374 -16.41 -29.88 3.97
N LEU A 375 -17.39 -30.29 3.16
CA LEU A 375 -18.81 -30.16 3.47
C LEU A 375 -19.43 -31.56 3.59
N GLY A 376 -20.00 -31.86 4.76
CA GLY A 376 -20.57 -33.18 5.05
C GLY A 376 -19.53 -34.25 5.40
N GLU A 377 -19.85 -35.51 5.12
CA GLU A 377 -19.03 -36.67 5.48
C GLU A 377 -18.02 -37.07 4.38
N ASP A 378 -18.16 -36.59 3.15
CA ASP A 378 -17.24 -36.88 2.04
C ASP A 378 -15.83 -36.38 2.38
N GLU A 379 -14.79 -37.17 2.09
CA GLU A 379 -13.38 -36.79 2.32
C GLU A 379 -12.87 -35.78 1.27
N ARG A 380 -13.62 -35.57 0.19
CA ARG A 380 -13.27 -34.64 -0.89
C ARG A 380 -13.64 -33.20 -0.53
N ASP A 381 -12.75 -32.28 -0.85
CA ASP A 381 -13.02 -30.85 -0.70
C ASP A 381 -13.98 -30.35 -1.79
N VAL A 382 -14.87 -29.44 -1.41
CA VAL A 382 -15.79 -28.77 -2.32
C VAL A 382 -15.22 -27.39 -2.68
N LEU A 383 -15.30 -27.03 -3.97
CA LEU A 383 -14.95 -25.70 -4.43
C LEU A 383 -16.15 -24.77 -4.30
N LEU A 384 -16.02 -23.72 -3.49
CA LEU A 384 -17.05 -22.70 -3.29
C LEU A 384 -16.70 -21.44 -4.05
N VAL A 385 -17.62 -21.00 -4.91
CA VAL A 385 -17.48 -19.82 -5.77
C VAL A 385 -18.55 -18.80 -5.42
N GLY A 386 -18.12 -17.65 -4.94
CA GLY A 386 -18.99 -16.53 -4.60
C GLY A 386 -18.95 -15.47 -5.69
N THR A 387 -20.13 -15.07 -6.16
CA THR A 387 -20.29 -14.00 -7.15
C THR A 387 -21.12 -12.86 -6.56
N ILE A 388 -21.42 -11.85 -7.37
CA ILE A 388 -22.31 -10.74 -6.96
C ILE A 388 -23.75 -11.17 -6.71
N SER A 389 -24.19 -12.36 -7.15
CA SER A 389 -25.60 -12.76 -7.12
C SER A 389 -25.87 -14.17 -6.61
N HIS A 390 -24.84 -15.02 -6.50
CA HIS A 390 -25.02 -16.41 -6.08
C HIS A 390 -23.75 -17.00 -5.50
N VAL A 391 -23.94 -18.07 -4.75
CA VAL A 391 -22.91 -18.98 -4.26
C VAL A 391 -23.09 -20.33 -4.95
N LEU A 392 -22.02 -20.83 -5.56
CA LEU A 392 -21.96 -22.14 -6.20
C LEU A 392 -21.00 -23.02 -5.39
N ALA A 393 -21.50 -24.17 -4.93
CA ALA A 393 -20.69 -25.24 -4.37
C ALA A 393 -20.51 -26.34 -5.42
N TYR A 394 -19.27 -26.70 -5.73
CA TYR A 394 -18.95 -27.51 -6.90
C TYR A 394 -17.95 -28.64 -6.60
N HIS A 395 -18.29 -29.86 -6.98
CA HIS A 395 -17.37 -31.00 -7.00
C HIS A 395 -16.61 -31.02 -8.32
N VAL A 396 -15.30 -30.79 -8.24
CA VAL A 396 -14.43 -30.67 -9.42
C VAL A 396 -14.27 -32.00 -10.15
N GLU A 397 -14.09 -33.12 -9.43
CA GLU A 397 -13.90 -34.43 -10.06
C GLU A 397 -15.16 -34.98 -10.71
N ASP A 398 -16.31 -34.84 -10.03
CA ASP A 398 -17.60 -35.31 -10.55
C ASP A 398 -18.21 -34.36 -11.59
N ASN A 399 -17.62 -33.16 -11.77
CA ASN A 399 -18.14 -32.08 -12.60
C ASN A 399 -19.62 -31.80 -12.28
N ALA A 400 -19.93 -31.69 -10.99
CA ALA A 400 -21.30 -31.62 -10.48
C ALA A 400 -21.49 -30.50 -9.45
N ASP A 401 -22.63 -29.83 -9.52
CA ASP A 401 -23.04 -28.82 -8.55
C ASP A 401 -23.55 -29.53 -7.28
N VAL A 402 -22.96 -29.21 -6.12
CA VAL A 402 -23.47 -29.65 -4.80
C VAL A 402 -24.75 -28.88 -4.48
N PHE A 403 -24.65 -27.55 -4.57
CA PHE A 403 -25.80 -26.66 -4.51
C PHE A 403 -25.50 -25.37 -5.27
N TYR A 404 -26.57 -24.70 -5.69
CA TYR A 404 -26.56 -23.37 -6.26
C TYR A 404 -27.56 -22.52 -5.48
N LYS A 405 -27.08 -21.47 -4.82
CA LYS A 405 -27.90 -20.60 -3.98
C LYS A 405 -27.81 -19.17 -4.48
N GLU A 406 -28.95 -18.60 -4.87
CA GLU A 406 -29.04 -17.17 -5.15
C GLU A 406 -28.90 -16.38 -3.85
N MET A 407 -28.05 -15.36 -3.89
CA MET A 407 -27.73 -14.45 -2.80
C MET A 407 -28.02 -13.03 -3.25
N SER A 408 -29.10 -12.43 -2.73
CA SER A 408 -29.50 -11.05 -3.01
C SER A 408 -28.42 -10.03 -2.66
N ASP A 409 -27.64 -10.31 -1.60
CA ASP A 409 -26.57 -9.44 -1.10
C ASP A 409 -25.20 -9.68 -1.75
N GLY A 410 -25.09 -10.70 -2.59
CA GLY A 410 -23.83 -11.20 -3.13
C GLY A 410 -22.94 -11.89 -2.09
N ALA A 411 -21.83 -12.45 -2.56
CA ALA A 411 -20.85 -13.17 -1.75
C ALA A 411 -19.47 -12.52 -1.88
N SER A 412 -19.27 -11.45 -1.10
CA SER A 412 -18.04 -10.65 -1.08
C SER A 412 -16.86 -11.41 -0.45
N CYS A 413 -17.12 -12.21 0.58
CA CYS A 413 -16.16 -13.12 1.19
C CYS A 413 -16.85 -14.39 1.68
N MET A 414 -16.12 -15.50 1.78
CA MET A 414 -16.67 -16.78 2.25
C MET A 414 -15.60 -17.59 2.99
N ILE A 415 -16.04 -18.37 3.98
CA ILE A 415 -15.22 -19.39 4.66
C ILE A 415 -16.03 -20.66 4.88
N VAL A 416 -15.36 -21.82 4.90
CA VAL A 416 -15.91 -23.05 5.47
C VAL A 416 -15.37 -23.17 6.88
N ALA A 417 -16.26 -23.20 7.86
CA ALA A 417 -15.85 -23.21 9.27
C ALA A 417 -16.78 -24.07 10.11
N LYS A 418 -16.23 -24.61 11.20
CA LYS A 418 -17.02 -25.13 12.30
C LYS A 418 -17.27 -24.01 13.30
N VAL A 419 -18.55 -23.69 13.50
CA VAL A 419 -19.01 -22.63 14.39
C VAL A 419 -19.60 -23.27 15.64
N GLY A 420 -19.28 -22.73 16.82
CA GLY A 420 -19.54 -23.34 18.13
C GLY A 420 -20.95 -23.89 18.35
N TRP A 421 -21.96 -23.13 17.95
CA TRP A 421 -23.37 -23.46 18.15
C TRP A 421 -23.96 -24.38 17.08
N LEU A 422 -23.16 -24.90 16.13
CA LEU A 422 -23.59 -25.79 15.06
C LEU A 422 -22.75 -27.08 15.06
N PRO A 423 -23.37 -28.25 14.81
CA PRO A 423 -22.68 -29.54 14.90
C PRO A 423 -21.72 -29.81 13.73
N ASN A 424 -22.06 -29.33 12.54
CA ASN A 424 -21.37 -29.62 11.28
C ASN A 424 -20.60 -28.40 10.77
N HIS A 425 -19.67 -28.63 9.83
CA HIS A 425 -19.05 -27.55 9.06
C HIS A 425 -20.11 -26.85 8.20
N VAL A 426 -20.06 -25.53 8.20
CA VAL A 426 -21.01 -24.67 7.47
C VAL A 426 -20.26 -23.71 6.58
N VAL A 427 -20.96 -23.22 5.55
CA VAL A 427 -20.45 -22.16 4.69
C VAL A 427 -20.93 -20.83 5.25
N VAL A 428 -20.00 -19.98 5.68
CA VAL A 428 -20.30 -18.62 6.11
C VAL A 428 -20.03 -17.68 4.95
N VAL A 429 -21.04 -16.91 4.55
CA VAL A 429 -21.02 -15.99 3.42
C VAL A 429 -21.21 -14.57 3.92
N GLY A 430 -20.23 -13.71 3.63
CA GLY A 430 -20.31 -12.28 3.89
C GLY A 430 -20.76 -11.54 2.64
N GLY A 431 -21.89 -10.84 2.74
CA GLY A 431 -22.48 -10.06 1.66
C GLY A 431 -22.41 -8.55 1.89
N ASN A 432 -23.26 -7.82 1.17
CA ASN A 432 -23.48 -6.39 1.38
C ASN A 432 -24.28 -6.16 2.68
N CYS A 433 -23.58 -5.85 3.77
CA CYS A 433 -24.18 -5.58 5.08
C CYS A 433 -24.88 -6.78 5.73
N SER A 434 -24.56 -8.01 5.31
CA SER A 434 -25.12 -9.22 5.91
C SER A 434 -24.07 -10.33 6.02
N VAL A 435 -24.30 -11.23 6.97
CA VAL A 435 -23.60 -12.51 7.06
C VAL A 435 -24.65 -13.61 7.08
N THR A 436 -24.54 -14.54 6.15
CA THR A 436 -25.45 -15.68 5.99
C THR A 436 -24.66 -16.97 6.21
N VAL A 437 -25.23 -17.93 6.94
CA VAL A 437 -24.64 -19.24 7.19
C VAL A 437 -25.48 -20.30 6.51
N LEU A 438 -24.85 -21.08 5.63
CA LEU A 438 -25.47 -22.13 4.84
C LEU A 438 -25.02 -23.52 5.33
N ASP A 439 -25.95 -24.47 5.31
CA ASP A 439 -25.65 -25.89 5.52
C ASP A 439 -24.97 -26.53 4.28
N SER A 440 -24.66 -27.82 4.37
CA SER A 440 -24.09 -28.59 3.25
C SER A 440 -24.99 -28.71 2.01
N HIS A 441 -26.29 -28.40 2.15
CA HIS A 441 -27.28 -28.42 1.07
C HIS A 441 -27.59 -27.02 0.51
N GLY A 442 -26.99 -25.96 1.07
CA GLY A 442 -27.27 -24.58 0.69
C GLY A 442 -28.52 -23.97 1.35
N THR A 443 -29.04 -24.61 2.40
CA THR A 443 -30.13 -24.07 3.23
C THR A 443 -29.58 -23.05 4.21
N GLU A 444 -30.28 -21.92 4.36
CA GLU A 444 -29.91 -20.88 5.31
C GLU A 444 -30.26 -21.30 6.75
N ILE A 445 -29.24 -21.38 7.61
CA ILE A 445 -29.38 -21.72 9.03
C ILE A 445 -29.42 -20.46 9.89
N PHE A 446 -28.59 -19.48 9.54
CA PHE A 446 -28.40 -18.28 10.33
C PHE A 446 -28.13 -17.08 9.44
N TRP A 447 -28.63 -15.92 9.85
CA TRP A 447 -28.46 -14.67 9.14
C TRP A 447 -28.39 -13.51 10.12
N THR A 448 -27.48 -12.55 9.86
CA THR A 448 -27.31 -11.35 10.67
C THR A 448 -26.89 -10.15 9.83
N VAL A 449 -27.10 -8.95 10.38
CA VAL A 449 -26.82 -7.66 9.71
C VAL A 449 -25.54 -7.04 10.23
N MET A 450 -24.76 -6.49 9.30
CA MET A 450 -23.48 -5.86 9.55
C MET A 450 -23.51 -4.36 9.26
N GLY A 451 -22.54 -3.64 9.82
CA GLY A 451 -22.39 -2.20 9.62
C GLY A 451 -22.12 -1.85 8.14
N GLY A 452 -21.13 -2.50 7.54
CA GLY A 452 -20.76 -2.29 6.14
C GLY A 452 -20.68 -3.60 5.36
N ILE A 453 -20.12 -3.52 4.16
CA ILE A 453 -19.85 -4.72 3.34
C ILE A 453 -18.85 -5.60 4.09
N VAL A 454 -19.16 -6.88 4.19
CA VAL A 454 -18.30 -7.84 4.88
C VAL A 454 -17.19 -8.27 3.92
N THR A 455 -15.96 -7.97 4.30
CA THR A 455 -14.76 -8.15 3.46
C THR A 455 -13.92 -9.33 3.90
N SER A 456 -14.01 -9.71 5.17
CA SER A 456 -13.23 -10.81 5.75
C SER A 456 -14.02 -11.51 6.86
N LEU A 457 -13.79 -12.81 6.98
CA LEU A 457 -14.43 -13.70 7.94
C LEU A 457 -13.36 -14.64 8.51
N ALA A 458 -13.45 -14.95 9.80
CA ALA A 458 -12.70 -16.02 10.44
C ALA A 458 -13.56 -16.65 11.53
N ALA A 459 -13.25 -17.89 11.94
CA ALA A 459 -13.94 -18.56 13.02
C ALA A 459 -12.92 -19.12 14.00
N PHE A 460 -12.97 -18.70 15.26
CA PHE A 460 -12.07 -19.17 16.30
C PHE A 460 -12.64 -18.92 17.70
N ASP A 461 -12.13 -19.66 18.68
CA ASP A 461 -12.49 -19.51 20.08
C ASP A 461 -11.90 -18.21 20.66
N PHE A 462 -12.74 -17.18 20.77
CA PHE A 462 -12.38 -15.87 21.28
C PHE A 462 -12.49 -15.81 22.80
N ASP A 463 -13.53 -16.40 23.39
CA ASP A 463 -13.83 -16.29 24.83
C ASP A 463 -13.18 -17.39 25.70
N GLY A 464 -12.64 -18.43 25.05
CA GLY A 464 -11.90 -19.55 25.66
C GLY A 464 -12.81 -20.65 26.16
N ASP A 465 -14.06 -20.73 25.69
CA ASP A 465 -15.02 -21.76 26.12
C ASP A 465 -14.98 -23.04 25.27
N GLY A 466 -14.08 -23.11 24.29
CA GLY A 466 -13.89 -24.26 23.40
C GLY A 466 -14.86 -24.30 22.22
N GLU A 467 -15.73 -23.31 22.08
CA GLU A 467 -16.60 -23.11 20.92
C GLU A 467 -16.06 -21.98 20.03
N ASN A 468 -16.06 -22.18 18.71
CA ASN A 468 -15.59 -21.14 17.79
C ASN A 468 -16.65 -20.04 17.60
N GLU A 469 -16.28 -18.79 17.87
CA GLU A 469 -17.07 -17.61 17.50
C GLU A 469 -16.78 -17.16 16.07
N LEU A 470 -17.73 -16.39 15.52
CA LEU A 470 -17.55 -15.78 14.21
C LEU A 470 -16.95 -14.39 14.33
N LEU A 471 -15.77 -14.22 13.74
CA LEU A 471 -15.09 -12.95 13.58
C LEU A 471 -15.40 -12.38 12.19
N THR A 472 -15.81 -11.12 12.15
CA THR A 472 -16.25 -10.44 10.93
C THR A 472 -15.54 -9.09 10.79
N GLY A 473 -15.04 -8.80 9.59
CA GLY A 473 -14.41 -7.53 9.25
C GLY A 473 -15.20 -6.82 8.15
N THR A 474 -15.37 -5.51 8.30
CA THR A 474 -16.20 -4.70 7.39
C THR A 474 -15.44 -3.56 6.73
N THR A 475 -16.03 -2.99 5.66
CA THR A 475 -15.56 -1.75 5.03
C THR A 475 -15.68 -0.52 5.92
N ASP A 476 -16.55 -0.56 6.93
CA ASP A 476 -16.81 0.55 7.87
C ASP A 476 -15.79 0.59 9.02
N PHE A 477 -14.67 -0.12 8.85
CA PHE A 477 -13.54 -0.22 9.76
C PHE A 477 -13.87 -1.00 11.05
N GLU A 478 -14.99 -1.74 11.08
CA GLU A 478 -15.42 -2.48 12.26
C GLU A 478 -14.95 -3.93 12.19
N ILE A 479 -14.36 -4.42 13.29
CA ILE A 479 -14.13 -5.84 13.56
C ILE A 479 -15.11 -6.25 14.66
N ARG A 480 -15.88 -7.32 14.43
CA ARG A 480 -16.90 -7.83 15.35
C ARG A 480 -16.74 -9.32 15.59
N VAL A 481 -16.83 -9.72 16.87
CA VAL A 481 -16.89 -11.11 17.32
C VAL A 481 -18.29 -11.40 17.81
N GLN A 482 -18.94 -12.40 17.20
CA GLN A 482 -20.30 -12.78 17.53
C GLN A 482 -20.43 -14.28 17.80
N LYS A 483 -21.27 -14.61 18.79
CA LYS A 483 -21.69 -15.97 19.13
C LYS A 483 -23.19 -16.10 18.96
N LYS A 484 -23.62 -16.85 17.94
CA LYS A 484 -25.02 -16.93 17.50
C LYS A 484 -25.56 -15.51 17.30
N ASP A 485 -26.59 -15.13 18.05
CA ASP A 485 -27.13 -13.79 18.00
C ASP A 485 -26.22 -12.82 18.79
N SER A 486 -25.57 -13.23 19.88
CA SER A 486 -24.89 -12.31 20.82
C SER A 486 -23.61 -11.68 20.24
N MET A 487 -23.47 -10.37 20.37
CA MET A 487 -22.20 -9.68 20.10
C MET A 487 -21.32 -9.75 21.35
N LEU A 488 -20.13 -10.33 21.23
CA LEU A 488 -19.18 -10.45 22.36
C LEU A 488 -18.20 -9.28 22.41
N TRP A 489 -17.70 -8.87 21.25
CA TRP A 489 -16.67 -7.85 21.17
C TRP A 489 -16.73 -7.08 19.84
N GLU A 490 -16.46 -5.79 19.89
CA GLU A 490 -16.39 -4.91 18.72
C GLU A 490 -15.25 -3.90 18.90
N THR A 491 -14.50 -3.65 17.83
CA THR A 491 -13.55 -2.54 17.75
C THR A 491 -13.65 -1.84 16.41
N LYS A 492 -13.12 -0.61 16.35
CA LYS A 492 -12.98 0.18 15.12
C LYS A 492 -11.51 0.43 14.82
N GLU A 493 -11.10 0.04 13.63
CA GLU A 493 -9.76 0.26 13.08
C GLU A 493 -9.69 1.54 12.23
N THR A 494 -8.52 1.79 11.65
CA THR A 494 -8.23 3.02 10.88
C THR A 494 -8.61 2.96 9.41
N ALA A 495 -8.93 1.77 8.88
CA ALA A 495 -9.29 1.54 7.48
C ALA A 495 -10.08 0.23 7.33
N ALA A 496 -10.55 -0.04 6.10
CA ALA A 496 -11.32 -1.25 5.78
C ALA A 496 -10.48 -2.50 6.05
N ILE A 497 -11.09 -3.49 6.70
CA ILE A 497 -10.42 -4.76 7.00
C ILE A 497 -10.38 -5.59 5.71
N VAL A 498 -9.22 -6.13 5.37
CA VAL A 498 -9.02 -6.94 4.16
C VAL A 498 -8.88 -8.41 4.50
N VAL A 499 -8.16 -8.74 5.59
CA VAL A 499 -7.90 -10.11 6.00
C VAL A 499 -8.07 -10.25 7.50
N LEU A 500 -8.69 -11.35 7.91
CA LEU A 500 -8.75 -11.83 9.28
C LEU A 500 -8.31 -13.30 9.29
N THR A 501 -7.44 -13.64 10.23
CA THR A 501 -6.91 -15.00 10.36
C THR A 501 -6.76 -15.32 11.84
N ASP A 502 -7.19 -16.51 12.24
CA ASP A 502 -7.02 -16.99 13.60
C ASP A 502 -5.56 -17.34 13.88
N LEU A 503 -5.18 -17.23 15.16
CA LEU A 503 -3.86 -17.58 15.66
C LEU A 503 -4.00 -18.41 16.94
N PRO A 504 -2.97 -19.20 17.30
CA PRO A 504 -2.92 -19.86 18.59
C PRO A 504 -3.08 -18.87 19.77
N ASN A 505 -3.50 -19.38 20.93
CA ASN A 505 -3.61 -18.62 22.18
C ASN A 505 -4.69 -17.51 22.19
N ARG A 506 -5.84 -17.71 21.54
CA ARG A 506 -6.94 -16.72 21.47
C ARG A 506 -6.50 -15.39 20.86
N GLN A 507 -5.57 -15.49 19.91
CA GLN A 507 -5.09 -14.37 19.13
C GLN A 507 -5.70 -14.40 17.74
N PHE A 508 -5.78 -13.25 17.10
CA PHE A 508 -6.12 -13.17 15.69
C PHE A 508 -5.36 -12.02 15.03
N THR A 509 -5.01 -12.21 13.77
CA THR A 509 -4.41 -11.18 12.94
C THR A 509 -5.47 -10.44 12.16
N TYR A 510 -5.27 -9.14 12.00
CA TYR A 510 -6.01 -8.32 11.07
C TYR A 510 -5.08 -7.59 10.11
N ALA A 511 -5.54 -7.41 8.87
CA ALA A 511 -4.88 -6.56 7.89
C ALA A 511 -5.86 -5.53 7.33
N LEU A 512 -5.38 -4.31 7.12
CA LEU A 512 -6.17 -3.18 6.65
C LEU A 512 -5.77 -2.78 5.23
N GLU A 513 -6.70 -2.14 4.52
CA GLU A 513 -6.47 -1.67 3.15
C GLU A 513 -5.34 -0.62 3.07
N ASN A 514 -5.10 0.13 4.15
CA ASN A 514 -4.04 1.14 4.23
C ASN A 514 -2.62 0.56 4.43
N GLY A 515 -2.47 -0.78 4.39
CA GLY A 515 -1.19 -1.46 4.54
C GLY A 515 -0.77 -1.71 6.00
N THR A 516 -1.70 -1.57 6.95
CA THR A 516 -1.48 -1.92 8.36
C THR A 516 -1.77 -3.41 8.57
N ILE A 517 -0.92 -4.06 9.36
CA ILE A 517 -1.11 -5.40 9.89
C ILE A 517 -0.91 -5.38 11.40
N GLY A 518 -1.69 -6.14 12.15
CA GLY A 518 -1.52 -6.24 13.59
C GLY A 518 -2.16 -7.48 14.16
N VAL A 519 -1.88 -7.74 15.44
CA VAL A 519 -2.39 -8.89 16.17
C VAL A 519 -3.13 -8.43 17.40
N TYR A 520 -4.30 -9.02 17.62
CA TYR A 520 -5.10 -8.89 18.84
C TYR A 520 -4.99 -10.16 19.68
N GLU A 521 -5.02 -9.99 21.01
CA GLU A 521 -5.15 -11.05 22.00
C GLU A 521 -6.31 -10.71 22.92
N ALA A 522 -7.35 -11.55 22.94
CA ALA A 522 -8.55 -11.35 23.79
C ALA A 522 -9.12 -9.90 23.76
N GLY A 523 -9.08 -9.26 22.60
CA GLY A 523 -9.58 -7.90 22.39
C GLY A 523 -8.60 -6.75 22.71
N GLN A 524 -7.35 -7.06 23.11
CA GLN A 524 -6.27 -6.07 23.26
C GLN A 524 -5.27 -6.19 22.11
N ARG A 525 -4.84 -5.05 21.54
CA ARG A 525 -3.88 -5.03 20.44
C ARG A 525 -2.46 -5.25 20.98
N LEU A 526 -1.80 -6.32 20.57
CA LEU A 526 -0.42 -6.63 20.98
C LEU A 526 0.59 -5.74 20.26
N TRP A 527 0.52 -5.72 18.93
CA TRP A 527 1.38 -4.89 18.09
C TRP A 527 0.68 -4.58 16.77
N ARG A 528 1.20 -3.56 16.08
CA ARG A 528 0.84 -3.26 14.70
C ARG A 528 2.06 -2.74 13.93
N VAL A 529 2.06 -2.96 12.64
CA VAL A 529 3.04 -2.43 11.69
C VAL A 529 2.30 -1.88 10.49
N LYS A 530 2.74 -0.73 9.99
CA LYS A 530 2.22 -0.14 8.76
C LYS A 530 3.27 -0.11 7.67
N SER A 531 2.83 -0.43 6.45
CA SER A 531 3.63 -0.40 5.23
C SER A 531 2.96 0.50 4.19
N LYS A 532 3.72 0.91 3.17
CA LYS A 532 3.21 1.68 2.02
C LYS A 532 2.40 0.83 1.04
N HIS A 533 2.57 -0.50 1.08
CA HIS A 533 1.93 -1.43 0.16
C HIS A 533 0.70 -2.08 0.80
N LYS A 534 -0.31 -2.39 -0.01
CA LYS A 534 -1.51 -3.06 0.47
C LYS A 534 -1.22 -4.53 0.79
N VAL A 535 -1.85 -5.03 1.84
CA VAL A 535 -1.84 -6.47 2.15
C VAL A 535 -2.88 -7.15 1.28
N ILE A 536 -2.52 -8.26 0.63
CA ILE A 536 -3.41 -9.05 -0.24
C ILE A 536 -3.93 -10.28 0.49
N THR A 537 -3.05 -10.96 1.23
CA THR A 537 -3.35 -12.21 1.91
C THR A 537 -2.43 -12.35 3.11
N VAL A 538 -2.94 -13.00 4.15
CA VAL A 538 -2.20 -13.36 5.35
C VAL A 538 -2.54 -14.80 5.66
N THR A 539 -1.53 -15.60 5.98
CA THR A 539 -1.69 -16.99 6.40
C THR A 539 -0.68 -17.31 7.50
N THR A 540 -0.89 -18.41 8.19
CA THR A 540 0.04 -18.95 9.18
C THR A 540 0.80 -20.12 8.57
N PHE A 541 2.12 -20.15 8.70
CA PHE A 541 2.93 -21.29 8.25
C PHE A 541 4.22 -21.34 9.05
N ASP A 542 4.58 -22.52 9.54
CA ASP A 542 5.88 -22.77 10.17
C ASP A 542 6.96 -22.86 9.08
N ILE A 543 7.64 -21.74 8.85
CA ILE A 543 8.67 -21.64 7.82
C ILE A 543 10.04 -22.10 8.31
N ASN A 544 10.30 -21.97 9.62
CA ASN A 544 11.60 -22.24 10.22
C ASN A 544 11.73 -23.70 10.74
N GLY A 545 10.61 -24.41 10.87
CA GLY A 545 10.52 -25.79 11.36
C GLY A 545 10.64 -25.94 12.87
N ASP A 546 10.38 -24.89 13.65
CA ASP A 546 10.46 -24.91 15.12
C ASP A 546 9.15 -25.39 15.79
N GLY A 547 8.11 -25.65 15.00
CA GLY A 547 6.80 -26.08 15.46
C GLY A 547 5.87 -24.94 15.88
N VAL A 548 6.30 -23.68 15.78
CA VAL A 548 5.52 -22.48 16.02
C VAL A 548 5.26 -21.79 14.68
N PRO A 549 4.00 -21.67 14.23
CA PRO A 549 3.72 -21.07 12.94
C PRO A 549 3.99 -19.56 12.94
N GLU A 550 4.61 -19.06 11.88
CA GLU A 550 4.76 -17.62 11.65
C GLU A 550 3.61 -17.03 10.84
N LEU A 551 3.45 -15.72 10.98
CA LEU A 551 2.53 -14.92 10.20
C LEU A 551 3.14 -14.55 8.84
N ILE A 552 2.70 -15.22 7.79
CA ILE A 552 3.13 -14.96 6.41
C ILE A 552 2.22 -13.92 5.79
N THR A 553 2.79 -12.81 5.34
CA THR A 553 2.05 -11.69 4.71
C THR A 553 2.46 -11.52 3.25
N GLY A 554 1.47 -11.54 2.35
CA GLY A 554 1.64 -11.25 0.94
C GLY A 554 1.26 -9.81 0.59
N TRP A 555 2.19 -9.06 0.01
CA TRP A 555 2.01 -7.64 -0.30
C TRP A 555 1.73 -7.40 -1.79
N SER A 556 1.03 -6.30 -2.08
CA SER A 556 0.73 -5.88 -3.46
C SER A 556 1.98 -5.55 -4.29
N SER A 557 3.11 -5.25 -3.65
CA SER A 557 4.40 -5.02 -4.32
C SER A 557 5.13 -6.30 -4.75
N GLY A 558 4.61 -7.48 -4.40
CA GLY A 558 5.30 -8.76 -4.61
C GLY A 558 6.22 -9.15 -3.45
N LYS A 559 6.35 -8.30 -2.43
CA LYS A 559 7.03 -8.67 -1.19
C LYS A 559 6.22 -9.77 -0.49
N VAL A 560 6.90 -10.75 0.09
CA VAL A 560 6.36 -11.70 1.06
C VAL A 560 7.24 -11.62 2.30
N ASP A 561 6.68 -11.45 3.49
CA ASP A 561 7.44 -11.54 4.74
C ASP A 561 6.78 -12.46 5.76
N ALA A 562 7.61 -13.19 6.51
CA ALA A 562 7.19 -13.99 7.66
C ALA A 562 7.51 -13.23 8.93
N ARG A 563 6.55 -13.16 9.85
CA ARG A 563 6.67 -12.43 11.12
C ARG A 563 6.31 -13.31 12.30
N THR A 564 6.96 -13.09 13.42
CA THR A 564 6.49 -13.64 14.69
C THR A 564 5.15 -12.98 15.07
N TYR A 565 4.16 -13.78 15.46
CA TYR A 565 2.86 -13.21 15.84
C TYR A 565 2.85 -12.52 17.23
N ASN A 566 3.85 -12.75 18.10
CA ASN A 566 3.94 -12.08 19.42
C ASN A 566 4.52 -10.65 19.37
N THR A 567 5.58 -10.43 18.58
CA THR A 567 6.31 -9.15 18.55
C THR A 567 6.23 -8.41 17.20
N GLY A 568 5.81 -9.11 16.14
CA GLY A 568 5.76 -8.56 14.78
C GLY A 568 7.12 -8.41 14.07
N GLU A 569 8.18 -8.98 14.65
CA GLU A 569 9.52 -8.98 14.05
C GLU A 569 9.56 -9.81 12.77
N VAL A 570 10.29 -9.31 11.76
CA VAL A 570 10.40 -9.98 10.45
C VAL A 570 11.50 -11.02 10.53
N MET A 571 11.13 -12.29 10.35
CA MET A 571 12.05 -13.42 10.34
C MET A 571 12.55 -13.74 8.93
N PHE A 572 11.69 -13.53 7.94
CA PHE A 572 11.98 -13.92 6.56
C PHE A 572 11.34 -12.95 5.57
N LYS A 573 11.99 -12.75 4.42
CA LYS A 573 11.50 -11.86 3.37
C LYS A 573 11.89 -12.36 1.98
N ILE A 574 10.95 -12.32 1.05
CA ILE A 574 11.13 -12.57 -0.37
C ILE A 574 10.58 -11.40 -1.17
N GLN A 575 11.15 -11.16 -2.34
CA GLN A 575 10.60 -10.26 -3.35
C GLN A 575 10.27 -11.04 -4.63
N LEU A 576 9.01 -11.01 -5.04
CA LEU A 576 8.54 -11.48 -6.34
C LEU A 576 8.63 -10.35 -7.38
N PRO A 577 8.73 -10.68 -8.68
CA PRO A 577 8.76 -9.69 -9.76
C PRO A 577 7.41 -8.99 -9.99
N SER A 578 6.30 -9.57 -9.50
CA SER A 578 4.96 -8.99 -9.59
C SER A 578 4.21 -9.16 -8.27
N GLY A 579 3.11 -8.42 -8.10
CA GLY A 579 2.28 -8.45 -6.90
C GLY A 579 1.85 -9.86 -6.50
N VAL A 580 1.78 -10.13 -5.20
CA VAL A 580 1.26 -11.41 -4.70
C VAL A 580 -0.23 -11.49 -5.05
N ALA A 581 -0.65 -12.60 -5.64
CA ALA A 581 -2.06 -12.90 -5.88
C ALA A 581 -2.66 -13.75 -4.76
N GLY A 582 -1.90 -14.67 -4.19
CA GLY A 582 -2.35 -15.50 -3.07
C GLY A 582 -1.21 -16.32 -2.47
N ILE A 583 -1.41 -16.75 -1.23
CA ILE A 583 -0.50 -17.62 -0.49
C ILE A 583 -1.35 -18.72 0.12
N VAL A 584 -0.99 -19.97 -0.15
CA VAL A 584 -1.74 -21.15 0.31
C VAL A 584 -0.78 -22.21 0.83
N GLU A 585 -1.25 -22.98 1.78
CA GLU A 585 -0.55 -24.15 2.30
C GLU A 585 -1.01 -25.40 1.53
N ALA A 586 -0.07 -26.12 0.91
CA ALA A 586 -0.39 -27.30 0.11
C ALA A 586 0.76 -28.30 0.08
N ASP A 587 0.48 -29.58 0.33
CA ASP A 587 1.44 -30.68 0.05
C ASP A 587 1.43 -30.99 -1.46
N TYR A 588 1.99 -30.07 -2.23
CA TYR A 588 1.97 -30.13 -3.69
C TYR A 588 2.86 -31.26 -4.24
N ARG A 589 3.91 -31.61 -3.48
CA ARG A 589 4.93 -32.59 -3.85
C ARG A 589 4.67 -34.00 -3.28
N ARG A 590 3.63 -34.18 -2.47
CA ARG A 590 3.30 -35.43 -1.76
C ARG A 590 4.42 -35.91 -0.82
N THR A 591 5.03 -34.97 -0.12
CA THR A 591 6.07 -35.31 0.86
C THR A 591 5.48 -35.68 2.22
N GLY A 592 4.16 -35.56 2.39
CA GLY A 592 3.46 -35.74 3.65
C GLY A 592 3.56 -34.50 4.56
N LYS A 593 4.31 -33.49 4.15
CA LYS A 593 4.39 -32.18 4.79
C LYS A 593 3.92 -31.11 3.80
N PRO A 594 3.09 -30.16 4.26
CA PRO A 594 2.66 -29.06 3.41
C PRO A 594 3.81 -28.09 3.12
N ASP A 595 3.81 -27.53 1.91
CA ASP A 595 4.69 -26.45 1.50
C ASP A 595 3.91 -25.13 1.46
N LEU A 596 4.61 -24.01 1.67
CA LEU A 596 4.07 -22.68 1.45
C LEU A 596 4.12 -22.36 -0.03
N VAL A 597 2.96 -22.30 -0.68
CA VAL A 597 2.83 -22.00 -2.10
C VAL A 597 2.42 -20.55 -2.29
N VAL A 598 3.31 -19.76 -2.89
CA VAL A 598 3.11 -18.35 -3.19
C VAL A 598 2.83 -18.18 -4.68
N ILE A 599 1.73 -17.51 -4.99
CA ILE A 599 1.24 -17.29 -6.35
C ILE A 599 1.22 -15.78 -6.60
N SER A 600 1.77 -15.36 -7.75
CA SER A 600 1.78 -13.95 -8.15
C SER A 600 0.72 -13.64 -9.21
N THR A 601 0.42 -12.36 -9.39
CA THR A 601 -0.62 -11.90 -10.33
C THR A 601 -0.31 -12.21 -11.78
N ASN A 602 0.97 -12.43 -12.12
CA ASN A 602 1.38 -12.86 -13.46
C ASN A 602 1.26 -14.39 -13.69
N GLY A 603 0.85 -15.16 -12.66
CA GLY A 603 0.74 -16.62 -12.72
C GLY A 603 1.99 -17.40 -12.32
N GLU A 604 3.06 -16.75 -11.86
CA GLU A 604 4.22 -17.41 -11.28
C GLU A 604 3.85 -18.08 -9.94
N VAL A 605 4.18 -19.37 -9.81
CA VAL A 605 3.93 -20.19 -8.61
C VAL A 605 5.28 -20.62 -8.04
N ARG A 606 5.52 -20.36 -6.74
CA ARG A 606 6.72 -20.78 -6.02
C ARG A 606 6.34 -21.53 -4.75
N GLY A 607 6.91 -22.71 -4.54
CA GLY A 607 6.75 -23.46 -3.30
C GLY A 607 7.97 -23.32 -2.40
N TYR A 608 7.75 -23.11 -1.10
CA TYR A 608 8.79 -23.08 -0.07
C TYR A 608 8.50 -24.16 0.97
N SER A 609 9.41 -25.12 1.11
CA SER A 609 9.32 -26.10 2.18
C SER A 609 9.80 -25.56 3.51
N THR A 610 9.23 -26.09 4.59
CA THR A 610 9.70 -25.89 5.96
C THR A 610 11.21 -26.12 6.04
N GLY A 611 11.95 -25.12 6.53
CA GLY A 611 13.41 -25.16 6.67
C GLY A 611 14.23 -24.98 5.39
N SER A 612 13.63 -24.90 4.19
CA SER A 612 14.38 -24.76 2.92
C SER A 612 14.90 -23.36 2.63
N ALA A 613 14.55 -22.35 3.44
CA ALA A 613 14.88 -20.96 3.19
C ALA A 613 15.66 -20.28 4.32
N MET A 614 16.31 -21.03 5.21
CA MET A 614 17.35 -20.49 6.09
C MET A 614 18.69 -20.39 5.34
N GLN A 615 18.74 -19.63 4.25
CA GLN A 615 19.95 -18.81 4.08
C GLN A 615 19.75 -17.70 5.10
N ALA A 616 20.45 -17.81 6.24
CA ALA A 616 20.63 -16.68 7.13
C ALA A 616 20.93 -15.45 6.25
N PRO A 617 20.38 -14.27 6.55
CA PRO A 617 20.80 -13.05 5.87
C PRO A 617 22.31 -13.11 5.81
N GLU A 618 22.91 -12.99 4.62
CA GLU A 618 24.36 -13.19 4.48
C GLU A 618 25.03 -12.47 5.65
N PRO A 619 25.97 -13.08 6.38
CA PRO A 619 26.54 -12.47 7.58
C PRO A 619 26.89 -11.00 7.37
N GLY A 620 27.27 -10.63 6.14
CA GLY A 620 27.44 -9.25 5.66
C GLY A 620 26.26 -8.28 5.89
N GLU A 621 24.98 -8.65 5.77
CA GLU A 621 23.86 -7.74 6.01
C GLU A 621 23.64 -7.44 7.48
N ILE A 622 23.64 -8.46 8.35
CA ILE A 622 23.56 -8.28 9.80
C ILE A 622 24.80 -7.55 10.30
N ILE A 623 25.99 -7.91 9.80
CA ILE A 623 27.24 -7.20 10.09
C ILE A 623 27.15 -5.76 9.59
N ARG A 624 26.59 -5.49 8.40
CA ARG A 624 26.43 -4.12 7.89
C ARG A 624 25.45 -3.32 8.74
N GLU A 625 24.34 -3.91 9.18
CA GLU A 625 23.39 -3.24 10.07
C GLU A 625 24.01 -2.96 11.44
N LEU A 626 24.71 -3.93 12.02
CA LEU A 626 25.43 -3.77 13.28
C LEU A 626 26.61 -2.79 13.15
N LEU A 627 27.30 -2.76 12.01
CA LEU A 627 28.33 -1.77 11.71
C LEU A 627 27.73 -0.37 11.52
N ALA A 628 26.56 -0.25 10.89
CA ALA A 628 25.85 1.02 10.77
C ALA A 628 25.38 1.50 12.15
N LYS A 629 24.82 0.63 12.99
CA LYS A 629 24.47 0.91 14.39
C LYS A 629 25.72 1.30 15.20
N LYS A 630 26.83 0.57 15.07
CA LYS A 630 28.12 0.90 15.70
C LYS A 630 28.62 2.26 15.23
N GLN A 631 28.55 2.56 13.93
CA GLN A 631 28.99 3.83 13.37
C GLN A 631 28.10 4.99 13.85
N ALA A 632 26.79 4.79 13.93
CA ALA A 632 25.85 5.75 14.52
C ALA A 632 26.16 6.01 16.00
N LEU A 633 26.36 4.96 16.80
CA LEU A 633 26.74 5.07 18.21
C LEU A 633 28.13 5.71 18.39
N GLN A 634 29.09 5.42 17.51
CA GLN A 634 30.40 6.07 17.51
C GLN A 634 30.30 7.55 17.15
N MET A 635 29.42 7.91 16.20
CA MET A 635 29.15 9.30 15.86
C MET A 635 28.46 10.04 17.02
N GLU A 636 27.51 9.39 17.68
CA GLU A 636 26.87 9.91 18.90
C GLU A 636 27.89 10.10 20.02
N LEU A 637 28.79 9.12 20.25
CA LEU A 637 29.83 9.22 21.27
C LEU A 637 30.84 10.33 20.95
N ARG A 638 31.21 10.51 19.67
CA ARG A 638 32.02 11.65 19.22
C ARG A 638 31.30 12.97 19.46
N GLN A 639 29.99 13.04 19.19
CA GLN A 639 29.18 14.24 19.43
C GLN A 639 29.10 14.57 20.92
N ARG A 640 28.90 13.55 21.79
CA ARG A 640 28.91 13.69 23.25
C ARG A 640 30.29 14.09 23.79
N ALA A 641 31.38 13.60 23.19
CA ALA A 641 32.75 13.95 23.58
C ALA A 641 33.17 15.35 23.08
N ALA A 642 32.67 15.79 21.91
CA ALA A 642 32.94 17.11 21.35
C ALA A 642 32.14 18.23 22.04
N THR A 643 31.05 17.90 22.74
CA THR A 643 30.20 18.88 23.45
C THR A 643 30.79 19.25 24.82
N GLY A 644 31.99 19.85 24.81
CA GLY A 644 32.44 20.69 25.91
C GLY A 644 31.78 22.07 25.79
N SER A 645 30.85 22.40 26.69
CA SER A 645 30.14 23.71 26.77
C SER A 645 29.19 24.03 25.59
N ASN A 646 28.08 23.29 25.46
CA ASN A 646 26.94 23.73 24.63
C ASN A 646 25.87 24.38 25.51
N MET A 647 25.40 25.57 25.13
CA MET A 647 24.48 26.46 25.86
C MET A 647 23.06 25.90 26.11
N TYR A 648 22.83 24.62 25.80
CA TYR A 648 21.51 23.96 25.75
C TYR A 648 21.36 22.79 26.74
N TYR A 649 22.37 22.54 27.58
CA TYR A 649 22.23 21.59 28.69
C TYR A 649 21.25 22.16 29.73
N GLY A 650 20.04 21.57 29.80
CA GLY A 650 18.98 21.98 30.73
C GLY A 650 17.72 22.56 30.07
N SER A 651 17.68 22.66 28.74
CA SER A 651 16.49 23.05 27.99
C SER A 651 15.33 22.09 28.24
N ARG A 652 14.17 22.64 28.63
CA ARG A 652 12.93 21.88 28.88
C ARG A 652 11.85 22.33 27.92
N LEU A 653 11.02 21.38 27.52
CA LEU A 653 9.78 21.62 26.79
C LEU A 653 8.62 21.31 27.75
N ALA A 654 7.79 22.29 28.04
CA ALA A 654 6.55 22.08 28.76
C ALA A 654 5.43 21.74 27.77
N ILE A 655 4.60 20.76 28.14
CA ILE A 655 3.41 20.37 27.39
C ILE A 655 2.23 20.34 28.35
N SER A 656 1.12 20.98 27.96
CA SER A 656 -0.13 20.94 28.70
C SER A 656 -1.31 20.67 27.76
N LEU A 657 -2.34 20.04 28.32
CA LEU A 657 -3.60 19.76 27.62
C LEU A 657 -4.65 20.73 28.13
N LEU A 658 -5.40 21.34 27.23
CA LEU A 658 -6.38 22.37 27.51
C LEU A 658 -7.64 22.14 26.68
N THR A 659 -8.80 22.59 27.15
CA THR A 659 -10.02 22.66 26.33
C THR A 659 -10.39 24.12 26.13
N LYS A 660 -10.35 24.60 24.88
CA LYS A 660 -10.69 26.00 24.57
C LYS A 660 -11.07 26.16 23.11
N ARG A 661 -12.05 27.04 22.85
CA ARG A 661 -12.54 27.37 21.49
C ARG A 661 -13.02 26.13 20.72
N GLY A 662 -13.71 25.22 21.39
CA GLY A 662 -14.31 24.03 20.76
C GLY A 662 -13.31 22.94 20.35
N ALA A 663 -12.11 22.89 20.94
CA ALA A 663 -11.10 21.88 20.63
C ALA A 663 -10.32 21.44 21.87
N ALA A 664 -9.86 20.18 21.86
CA ALA A 664 -8.80 19.73 22.75
C ALA A 664 -7.46 20.28 22.21
N ARG A 665 -6.74 21.06 23.01
CA ARG A 665 -5.53 21.76 22.60
C ARG A 665 -4.31 21.20 23.32
N VAL A 666 -3.24 21.03 22.55
CA VAL A 666 -1.91 20.73 23.06
C VAL A 666 -1.13 22.04 23.05
N ALA A 667 -0.85 22.59 24.23
CA ALA A 667 -0.01 23.76 24.38
C ALA A 667 1.44 23.32 24.65
N LEU A 668 2.35 23.87 23.86
CA LEU A 668 3.78 23.61 23.90
C LEU A 668 4.49 24.91 24.29
N ALA A 669 5.38 24.86 25.26
CA ALA A 669 6.19 26.01 25.65
C ALA A 669 7.68 25.62 25.74
N ALA A 670 8.50 26.25 24.90
CA ALA A 670 9.94 26.06 24.88
C ALA A 670 10.61 26.84 26.03
N GLY A 671 11.68 26.27 26.58
CA GLY A 671 12.47 26.91 27.62
C GLY A 671 13.12 28.23 27.16
N PRO A 672 13.62 29.04 28.11
CA PRO A 672 14.21 30.36 27.81
C PRO A 672 15.31 30.28 26.74
N GLY A 673 15.23 31.16 25.74
CA GLY A 673 16.20 31.24 24.63
C GLY A 673 15.98 30.26 23.48
N LEU A 674 14.93 29.42 23.54
CA LEU A 674 14.54 28.54 22.45
C LEU A 674 13.19 28.95 21.87
N LEU A 675 13.04 28.76 20.56
CA LEU A 675 11.79 28.97 19.84
C LEU A 675 11.38 27.65 19.18
N VAL A 676 10.08 27.37 19.18
CA VAL A 676 9.45 26.30 18.43
C VAL A 676 9.35 26.71 16.97
N HIS A 677 10.03 25.96 16.10
CA HIS A 677 10.00 26.15 14.65
C HIS A 677 8.91 25.29 14.00
N CYS A 678 8.71 24.07 14.50
CA CYS A 678 7.75 23.12 13.95
C CYS A 678 7.33 22.13 15.04
N ALA A 679 6.09 21.68 15.00
CA ALA A 679 5.62 20.57 15.82
C ALA A 679 4.83 19.59 14.95
N ILE A 680 5.11 18.29 15.12
CA ILE A 680 4.45 17.20 14.43
C ILE A 680 3.74 16.35 15.47
N VAL A 681 2.42 16.26 15.37
CA VAL A 681 1.60 15.40 16.22
C VAL A 681 1.25 14.15 15.44
N PHE A 682 1.57 12.99 16.01
CA PHE A 682 1.18 11.67 15.51
C PHE A 682 0.06 11.14 16.38
N ALA A 683 -1.09 10.85 15.77
CA ALA A 683 -2.28 10.35 16.46
C ALA A 683 -3.18 9.61 15.47
N GLU A 684 -3.88 8.59 15.95
CA GLU A 684 -4.82 7.82 15.11
C GLU A 684 -6.24 8.33 15.28
N GLY A 685 -6.97 8.50 14.17
CA GLY A 685 -8.40 8.83 14.21
C GLY A 685 -8.73 10.23 14.77
N VAL A 686 -7.72 11.10 14.91
CA VAL A 686 -7.88 12.49 15.40
C VAL A 686 -7.94 13.51 14.25
N PHE A 687 -7.27 13.23 13.14
CA PHE A 687 -7.23 14.08 11.94
C PHE A 687 -7.12 13.20 10.68
N GLU A 688 -7.24 13.79 9.50
CA GLU A 688 -7.06 13.08 8.23
C GLU A 688 -5.60 12.63 8.07
N GLY A 689 -5.37 11.32 8.05
CA GLY A 689 -4.03 10.72 8.02
C GLY A 689 -3.48 10.40 9.41
N GLU A 690 -2.15 10.37 9.53
CA GLU A 690 -1.44 9.93 10.75
C GLU A 690 -0.60 11.03 11.41
N THR A 691 -0.40 12.14 10.70
CA THR A 691 0.41 13.25 11.18
C THR A 691 -0.27 14.59 10.94
N LEU A 692 -0.31 15.42 11.97
CA LEU A 692 -0.62 16.83 11.86
C LEU A 692 0.67 17.64 12.06
N VAL A 693 1.10 18.34 11.01
CA VAL A 693 2.27 19.22 11.05
C VAL A 693 1.81 20.65 11.27
N THR A 694 2.29 21.29 12.33
CA THR A 694 2.05 22.70 12.62
C THR A 694 3.37 23.46 12.52
N HIS A 695 3.43 24.39 11.56
CA HIS A 695 4.60 25.23 11.31
C HIS A 695 4.21 26.71 11.39
N PRO A 696 4.53 27.44 12.48
CA PRO A 696 4.27 28.87 12.56
C PRO A 696 5.13 29.64 11.55
N ASN A 697 4.58 30.72 10.96
CA ASN A 697 5.29 31.56 9.98
C ASN A 697 6.60 32.18 10.53
N ARG A 698 6.69 32.34 11.85
CA ARG A 698 7.89 32.74 12.57
C ARG A 698 8.04 31.84 13.79
N PRO A 699 9.26 31.45 14.20
CA PRO A 699 9.46 30.64 15.39
C PRO A 699 8.92 31.36 16.65
N GLN A 700 8.22 30.64 17.51
CA GLN A 700 7.55 31.19 18.71
C GLN A 700 7.98 30.44 19.97
N GLY A 701 8.02 31.12 21.11
CA GLY A 701 8.30 30.44 22.39
C GLY A 701 7.20 29.47 22.82
N GLU A 702 5.96 29.76 22.42
CA GLU A 702 4.78 28.95 22.72
C GLU A 702 4.02 28.61 21.42
N LEU A 703 3.46 27.40 21.36
CA LEU A 703 2.66 26.93 20.23
C LEU A 703 1.46 26.12 20.73
N GLU A 704 0.26 26.49 20.29
CA GLU A 704 -0.96 25.73 20.56
C GLU A 704 -1.40 24.95 19.31
N ILE A 705 -1.69 23.67 19.47
CA ILE A 705 -2.18 22.79 18.40
C ILE A 705 -3.59 22.32 18.77
N ALA A 706 -4.56 22.57 17.90
CA ALA A 706 -5.94 22.14 18.11
C ALA A 706 -6.16 20.73 17.53
N LEU A 707 -6.78 19.86 18.33
CA LEU A 707 -7.10 18.47 18.00
C LEU A 707 -8.61 18.26 18.12
N TYR A 708 -9.16 17.46 17.21
CA TYR A 708 -10.59 17.19 17.10
C TYR A 708 -10.90 15.68 17.08
N PRO A 709 -10.65 14.92 18.17
CA PRO A 709 -11.01 13.51 18.22
C PRO A 709 -12.50 13.29 17.95
N ALA A 710 -12.82 12.36 17.05
CA ALA A 710 -14.21 12.08 16.63
C ALA A 710 -15.00 11.22 17.62
N LYS A 711 -14.32 10.42 18.46
CA LYS A 711 -14.93 9.45 19.40
C LYS A 711 -14.46 9.67 20.84
N ASN A 712 -15.17 9.06 21.78
CA ASN A 712 -14.87 9.11 23.21
C ASN A 712 -13.95 7.94 23.60
N ASP A 713 -12.72 7.98 23.12
CA ASP A 713 -11.70 6.97 23.41
C ASP A 713 -10.41 7.66 23.88
N PRO A 714 -9.64 7.03 24.78
CA PRO A 714 -8.31 7.54 25.11
C PRO A 714 -7.41 7.44 23.86
N VAL A 715 -6.72 8.53 23.52
CA VAL A 715 -5.84 8.57 22.34
C VAL A 715 -4.43 8.95 22.74
N ASP A 716 -3.47 8.07 22.47
CA ASP A 716 -2.06 8.39 22.64
C ASP A 716 -1.60 9.28 21.48
N ILE A 717 -1.08 10.45 21.84
CA ILE A 717 -0.47 11.41 20.93
C ILE A 717 1.04 11.42 21.13
N HIS A 718 1.78 11.22 20.05
CA HIS A 718 3.23 11.39 20.04
C HIS A 718 3.55 12.71 19.37
N VAL A 719 4.24 13.60 20.08
CA VAL A 719 4.53 14.95 19.61
C VAL A 719 6.04 15.07 19.43
N LYS A 720 6.47 15.43 18.22
CA LYS A 720 7.85 15.79 17.90
C LYS A 720 7.95 17.29 17.70
N VAL A 721 8.70 17.97 18.55
CA VAL A 721 8.81 19.44 18.55
C VAL A 721 10.23 19.84 18.20
N TYR A 722 10.37 20.64 17.14
CA TYR A 722 11.62 21.17 16.65
C TYR A 722 11.86 22.53 17.29
N VAL A 723 12.91 22.62 18.10
CA VAL A 723 13.26 23.84 18.84
C VAL A 723 14.68 24.28 18.53
N GLY A 724 14.88 25.59 18.49
CA GLY A 724 16.18 26.20 18.26
C GLY A 724 16.10 27.72 18.35
N PRO A 725 17.23 28.43 18.34
CA PRO A 725 17.23 29.88 18.26
C PRO A 725 16.73 30.35 16.88
N SER A 726 16.44 31.65 16.77
CA SER A 726 16.04 32.25 15.49
C SER A 726 17.18 32.12 14.46
N GLY A 727 16.88 31.58 13.28
CA GLY A 727 17.85 31.44 12.18
C GLY A 727 18.82 30.25 12.31
N ALA A 728 18.54 29.27 13.18
CA ALA A 728 19.37 28.08 13.29
C ALA A 728 19.14 27.10 12.13
N ASP A 729 20.22 26.64 11.50
CA ASP A 729 20.19 25.57 10.48
C ASP A 729 20.04 24.17 11.11
N LEU A 730 20.41 24.03 12.38
CA LEU A 730 20.31 22.77 13.15
C LEU A 730 19.35 22.95 14.32
N LEU A 731 18.28 22.15 14.33
CA LEU A 731 17.23 22.18 15.35
C LEU A 731 17.30 20.92 16.23
N GLN A 732 16.96 21.09 17.51
CA GLN A 732 16.79 19.97 18.43
C GLN A 732 15.36 19.43 18.33
N VAL A 733 15.20 18.11 18.29
CA VAL A 733 13.88 17.46 18.29
C VAL A 733 13.59 16.91 19.67
N PHE A 734 12.54 17.40 20.32
CA PHE A 734 11.98 16.82 21.54
C PHE A 734 10.85 15.87 21.17
N GLU A 735 10.94 14.63 21.63
CA GLU A 735 9.89 13.62 21.46
C GLU A 735 9.16 13.43 22.79
N ILE A 736 7.84 13.62 22.79
CA ILE A 736 7.00 13.46 23.98
C ILE A 736 5.76 12.66 23.62
N THR A 737 5.38 11.73 24.50
CA THR A 737 4.09 11.03 24.40
C THR A 737 3.15 11.53 25.49
N ARG A 738 1.92 11.87 25.11
CA ARG A 738 0.83 12.21 26.03
C ARG A 738 -0.42 11.45 25.63
N GLN A 739 -1.27 11.12 26.60
CA GLN A 739 -2.57 10.53 26.33
C GLN A 739 -3.65 11.59 26.47
N LEU A 740 -4.50 11.73 25.45
CA LEU A 740 -5.74 12.47 25.54
C LEU A 740 -6.75 11.63 26.32
N PRO A 741 -7.36 12.19 27.39
CA PRO A 741 -8.41 11.49 28.13
C PRO A 741 -9.61 11.13 27.26
N ARG A 742 -10.34 10.08 27.67
CA ARG A 742 -11.50 9.54 26.95
C ARG A 742 -12.54 10.60 26.59
N PHE A 743 -12.80 11.55 27.49
CA PHE A 743 -13.80 12.60 27.31
C PHE A 743 -13.16 13.97 27.05
N CYS A 744 -12.01 14.02 26.38
CA CYS A 744 -11.28 15.27 26.08
C CYS A 744 -12.09 16.30 25.27
N MET A 745 -13.16 15.88 24.59
CA MET A 745 -14.05 16.77 23.83
C MET A 745 -15.20 17.36 24.65
N TYR A 746 -15.19 17.19 25.98
CA TYR A 746 -16.17 17.78 26.89
C TYR A 746 -15.48 18.79 27.80
N GLU A 747 -15.97 20.02 27.80
CA GLU A 747 -15.47 21.06 28.69
C GLU A 747 -16.41 21.26 29.89
N ARG A 748 -15.84 21.55 31.06
CA ARG A 748 -16.61 21.91 32.26
C ARG A 748 -17.18 23.31 32.10
N ILE A 749 -18.49 23.43 32.25
CA ILE A 749 -19.20 24.71 32.24
C ILE A 749 -19.85 24.98 33.61
N PRO A 750 -20.09 26.25 33.97
CA PRO A 750 -21.00 26.56 35.06
C PRO A 750 -22.42 26.09 34.72
N LYS A 751 -23.24 25.88 35.76
CA LYS A 751 -24.65 25.49 35.58
C LYS A 751 -25.36 26.46 34.62
N PRO A 752 -25.99 25.98 33.52
CA PRO A 752 -26.72 26.83 32.59
C PRO A 752 -27.85 27.59 33.28
N GLN A 753 -28.08 28.84 32.89
CA GLN A 753 -29.17 29.66 33.44
C GLN A 753 -30.56 29.13 33.04
N HIS A 754 -30.66 28.53 31.85
CA HIS A 754 -31.86 27.86 31.36
C HIS A 754 -31.53 26.40 31.06
N VAL A 755 -32.04 25.49 31.90
CA VAL A 755 -31.95 24.05 31.67
C VAL A 755 -33.24 23.63 30.98
N PRO A 756 -33.21 23.12 29.73
CA PRO A 756 -34.40 22.62 29.06
C PRO A 756 -35.10 21.57 29.92
N GLU A 757 -36.42 21.64 30.08
CA GLU A 757 -37.19 20.65 30.86
C GLU A 757 -36.97 19.23 30.34
N GLU A 758 -36.82 19.07 29.02
CA GLU A 758 -36.50 17.80 28.36
C GLU A 758 -35.17 17.18 28.81
N LEU A 759 -34.18 18.00 29.16
CA LEU A 759 -32.88 17.50 29.65
C LEU A 759 -33.01 16.94 31.07
N SER A 760 -34.00 17.39 31.84
CA SER A 760 -34.19 16.96 33.22
C SER A 760 -34.81 15.55 33.32
N SER A 761 -35.62 15.16 32.34
CA SER A 761 -36.29 13.86 32.24
C SER A 761 -35.53 12.83 31.41
N ASN A 762 -34.67 13.27 30.50
CA ASN A 762 -33.86 12.41 29.65
C ASN A 762 -32.53 12.04 30.34
N GLY A 763 -32.21 10.75 30.37
CA GLY A 763 -30.97 10.30 30.97
C GLY A 763 -31.02 8.89 31.53
N VAL A 764 -30.06 8.61 32.40
CA VAL A 764 -29.81 7.31 33.00
C VAL A 764 -29.69 7.45 34.50
N VAL A 765 -30.31 6.53 35.21
CA VAL A 765 -30.19 6.38 36.65
C VAL A 765 -29.61 5.00 36.95
N ALA A 766 -28.49 4.96 37.67
CA ALA A 766 -27.83 3.72 38.06
C ALA A 766 -27.36 3.78 39.52
N ASP A 767 -27.43 2.66 40.23
CA ASP A 767 -26.94 2.54 41.60
C ASP A 767 -25.52 1.96 41.58
N VAL A 768 -24.54 2.83 41.84
CA VAL A 768 -23.11 2.55 41.88
C VAL A 768 -22.69 2.68 43.36
N ALA A 769 -22.73 1.56 44.09
CA ALA A 769 -22.45 1.50 45.54
C ALA A 769 -20.96 1.74 45.89
N GLU A 770 -20.43 2.91 45.55
CA GLU A 770 -19.03 3.30 45.70
C GLU A 770 -18.87 4.71 46.31
N ARG A 771 -17.67 5.01 46.79
CA ARG A 771 -17.37 6.29 47.45
C ARG A 771 -17.30 7.45 46.43
N PRO A 772 -17.96 8.60 46.68
CA PRO A 772 -17.90 9.76 45.79
C PRO A 772 -16.47 10.23 45.46
N GLN A 773 -15.52 10.10 46.39
CA GLN A 773 -14.12 10.48 46.16
C GLN A 773 -13.48 9.69 45.00
N ARG A 774 -13.80 8.39 44.84
CA ARG A 774 -13.29 7.59 43.71
C ARG A 774 -13.89 8.05 42.38
N ILE A 775 -15.15 8.47 42.39
CA ILE A 775 -15.83 9.03 41.21
C ILE A 775 -15.21 10.38 40.82
N ALA A 776 -14.85 11.22 41.79
CA ALA A 776 -14.13 12.47 41.53
C ALA A 776 -12.74 12.24 40.92
N ILE A 777 -11.97 11.27 41.42
CA ILE A 777 -10.68 10.89 40.84
C ILE A 777 -10.85 10.38 39.41
N TRP A 778 -11.86 9.55 39.15
CA TRP A 778 -12.18 9.08 37.81
C TRP A 778 -12.51 10.23 36.85
N LEU A 779 -13.31 11.21 37.28
CA LEU A 779 -13.62 12.41 36.49
C LEU A 779 -12.35 13.21 36.18
N ASN A 780 -11.46 13.40 37.15
CA ASN A 780 -10.18 14.10 36.97
C ASN A 780 -9.25 13.38 35.97
N GLN A 781 -9.29 12.06 35.91
CA GLN A 781 -8.50 11.27 34.94
C GLN A 781 -9.15 11.19 33.56
N SER A 782 -10.48 11.34 33.47
CA SER A 782 -11.24 11.10 32.24
C SER A 782 -11.54 12.38 31.45
N LEU A 783 -11.41 13.55 32.08
CA LEU A 783 -11.64 14.88 31.49
C LEU A 783 -10.35 15.73 31.52
N ILE A 784 -10.30 16.75 30.67
CA ILE A 784 -9.29 17.80 30.77
C ILE A 784 -9.90 18.95 31.58
N LEU A 785 -9.49 19.08 32.84
CA LEU A 785 -10.03 20.09 33.77
C LEU A 785 -8.97 21.15 34.07
N GLY A 786 -9.40 22.41 34.16
CA GLY A 786 -8.51 23.52 34.58
C GLY A 786 -8.18 23.49 36.08
N GLU A 787 -9.08 22.95 36.89
CA GLU A 787 -8.93 22.73 38.32
C GLU A 787 -9.48 21.35 38.68
N GLU A 788 -8.78 20.61 39.55
CA GLU A 788 -9.20 19.27 39.99
C GLU A 788 -10.53 19.35 40.77
N LEU A 789 -11.41 18.38 40.53
CA LEU A 789 -12.65 18.24 41.28
C LEU A 789 -12.36 17.64 42.65
N GLU A 790 -12.70 18.38 43.71
CA GLU A 790 -12.72 17.91 45.09
C GLU A 790 -14.15 17.67 45.58
N VAL A 791 -14.33 16.63 46.40
CA VAL A 791 -15.64 16.33 46.99
C VAL A 791 -15.82 17.17 48.25
N VAL A 792 -16.93 17.88 48.34
CA VAL A 792 -17.26 18.71 49.51
C VAL A 792 -17.50 17.80 50.72
N GLU A 793 -16.73 18.01 51.81
CA GLU A 793 -16.81 17.19 53.03
C GLU A 793 -17.79 17.73 54.08
N GLY A 794 -18.28 18.97 53.95
CA GLY A 794 -19.18 19.62 54.92
C GLY A 794 -20.36 20.36 54.29
N GLY A 795 -21.51 20.36 54.98
CA GLY A 795 -22.74 21.03 54.56
C GLY A 795 -23.81 20.10 53.95
N PRO A 796 -24.95 20.63 53.50
CA PRO A 796 -26.08 19.84 52.97
C PRO A 796 -25.76 19.10 51.65
N ASN A 797 -24.69 19.48 50.94
CA ASN A 797 -24.21 18.83 49.73
C ASN A 797 -22.97 17.94 49.96
N ALA A 798 -22.67 17.59 51.23
CA ALA A 798 -21.52 16.77 51.54
C ALA A 798 -21.63 15.38 50.87
N GLY A 799 -20.58 14.96 50.19
CA GLY A 799 -20.57 13.69 49.44
C GLY A 799 -21.39 13.69 48.14
N CYS A 800 -21.85 14.84 47.67
CA CYS A 800 -22.51 14.98 46.36
C CYS A 800 -21.55 15.58 45.32
N ILE A 801 -21.62 15.08 44.09
CA ILE A 801 -20.89 15.61 42.93
C ILE A 801 -21.93 16.08 41.93
N GLU A 802 -21.83 17.34 41.49
CA GLU A 802 -22.61 17.87 40.36
C GLU A 802 -21.64 18.55 39.39
N VAL A 803 -21.55 18.01 38.18
CA VAL A 803 -20.69 18.53 37.11
C VAL A 803 -21.53 18.77 35.87
N TRP A 804 -21.42 19.98 35.33
CA TRP A 804 -22.01 20.36 34.06
C TRP A 804 -20.93 20.37 32.98
N LEU A 805 -21.21 19.65 31.90
CA LEU A 805 -20.31 19.45 30.78
C LEU A 805 -20.96 19.97 29.51
N ARG A 806 -20.16 20.49 28.58
CA ARG A 806 -20.58 20.87 27.24
C ARG A 806 -19.80 20.09 26.21
N GLY A 807 -20.51 19.39 25.32
CA GLY A 807 -19.91 18.70 24.19
C GLY A 807 -19.36 19.72 23.19
N MET A 808 -18.06 19.71 22.93
CA MET A 808 -17.45 20.63 21.95
C MET A 808 -17.73 20.23 20.50
N ARG A 809 -18.33 19.06 20.26
CA ARG A 809 -18.69 18.54 18.93
C ARG A 809 -20.07 19.04 18.46
N ASP A 810 -21.02 19.14 19.39
CA ASP A 810 -22.44 19.39 19.12
C ASP A 810 -23.01 20.56 19.93
N ASP A 811 -22.20 21.17 20.81
CA ASP A 811 -22.55 22.27 21.72
C ASP A 811 -23.67 21.91 22.71
N LYS A 812 -23.91 20.61 22.94
CA LYS A 812 -24.95 20.14 23.86
C LYS A 812 -24.48 20.13 25.31
N ALA A 813 -25.42 20.40 26.23
CA ALA A 813 -25.14 20.40 27.67
C ALA A 813 -25.52 19.05 28.28
N HIS A 814 -24.65 18.56 29.16
CA HIS A 814 -24.81 17.31 29.90
C HIS A 814 -24.60 17.57 31.39
N CYS A 815 -25.31 16.84 32.25
CA CYS A 815 -25.13 16.94 33.70
C CYS A 815 -24.87 15.57 34.31
N PHE A 816 -23.77 15.47 35.05
CA PHE A 816 -23.41 14.30 35.84
C PHE A 816 -23.63 14.61 37.32
N LYS A 817 -24.46 13.79 37.99
CA LYS A 817 -24.77 13.90 39.41
C LYS A 817 -24.48 12.59 40.12
N SER A 818 -23.86 12.66 41.29
CA SER A 818 -23.70 11.53 42.21
C SER A 818 -24.07 11.97 43.61
N ASN A 819 -24.81 11.14 44.34
CA ASN A 819 -25.18 11.40 45.73
C ASN A 819 -24.37 10.54 46.71
N ALA A 820 -24.41 10.89 48.00
CA ALA A 820 -23.76 10.12 49.06
C ALA A 820 -24.33 8.69 49.24
N GLY A 821 -25.50 8.40 48.67
CA GLY A 821 -26.15 7.08 48.68
C GLY A 821 -25.70 6.13 47.57
N GLY A 822 -24.74 6.53 46.73
CA GLY A 822 -24.24 5.71 45.61
C GLY A 822 -25.11 5.78 44.35
N LYS A 823 -26.12 6.64 44.29
CA LYS A 823 -26.94 6.84 43.08
C LYS A 823 -26.24 7.79 42.14
N VAL A 824 -26.03 7.35 40.90
CA VAL A 824 -25.47 8.13 39.80
C VAL A 824 -26.59 8.47 38.82
N ILE A 825 -26.70 9.75 38.48
CA ILE A 825 -27.71 10.29 37.57
C ILE A 825 -26.98 11.04 36.46
N ILE A 826 -27.18 10.60 35.22
CA ILE A 826 -26.62 11.22 34.03
C ILE A 826 -27.78 11.82 33.25
N GLN A 827 -27.87 13.15 33.19
CA GLN A 827 -28.90 13.87 32.46
C GLN A 827 -28.35 14.30 31.10
N THR A 828 -28.89 13.71 30.03
CA THR A 828 -28.45 13.94 28.66
C THR A 828 -29.50 13.45 27.67
N ASP A 829 -29.55 14.09 26.51
CA ASP A 829 -30.29 13.67 25.33
C ASP A 829 -29.49 12.69 24.43
N ASP A 830 -28.20 12.49 24.71
CA ASP A 830 -27.31 11.58 23.98
C ASP A 830 -27.14 10.25 24.74
N ALA A 831 -27.83 9.22 24.26
CA ALA A 831 -27.73 7.86 24.80
C ALA A 831 -26.32 7.26 24.63
N THR A 832 -25.56 7.68 23.63
CA THR A 832 -24.20 7.15 23.40
C THR A 832 -23.22 7.67 24.45
N PHE A 833 -23.24 8.98 24.72
CA PHE A 833 -22.50 9.60 25.81
C PHE A 833 -22.81 8.97 27.17
N ALA A 834 -24.10 8.75 27.48
CA ALA A 834 -24.51 8.10 28.72
C ALA A 834 -23.95 6.67 28.84
N GLY A 835 -24.02 5.89 27.75
CA GLY A 835 -23.44 4.55 27.70
C GLY A 835 -21.93 4.56 27.91
N ASP A 836 -21.20 5.47 27.25
CA ASP A 836 -19.74 5.57 27.38
C ASP A 836 -19.31 5.94 28.80
N ILE A 837 -20.05 6.82 29.48
CA ILE A 837 -19.82 7.13 30.89
C ILE A 837 -20.04 5.89 31.76
N ILE A 838 -21.18 5.19 31.60
CA ILE A 838 -21.49 4.02 32.42
C ILE A 838 -20.44 2.91 32.24
N GLN A 839 -20.06 2.60 30.99
CA GLN A 839 -19.04 1.59 30.71
C GLN A 839 -17.67 2.00 31.28
N SER A 840 -17.26 3.26 31.07
CA SER A 840 -15.99 3.78 31.58
C SER A 840 -15.93 3.75 33.11
N LEU A 841 -17.01 4.19 33.77
CA LEU A 841 -17.11 4.23 35.22
C LEU A 841 -17.10 2.82 35.82
N ALA A 842 -17.88 1.90 35.26
CA ALA A 842 -17.92 0.51 35.73
C ALA A 842 -16.56 -0.18 35.57
N MET A 843 -15.88 0.04 34.43
CA MET A 843 -14.52 -0.48 34.19
C MET A 843 -13.52 0.06 35.21
N TYR A 844 -13.54 1.37 35.49
CA TYR A 844 -12.65 1.99 36.48
C TYR A 844 -12.90 1.51 37.91
N LEU A 845 -14.17 1.34 38.28
CA LEU A 845 -14.54 0.89 39.62
C LEU A 845 -14.40 -0.64 39.80
N GLY A 846 -14.29 -1.40 38.69
CA GLY A 846 -14.25 -2.87 38.71
C GLY A 846 -15.63 -3.51 38.95
N VAL A 847 -16.71 -2.80 38.60
CA VAL A 847 -18.09 -3.27 38.77
C VAL A 847 -18.41 -4.29 37.68
N ARG A 848 -18.69 -5.54 38.07
CA ARG A 848 -18.98 -6.64 37.13
C ARG A 848 -20.41 -6.62 36.60
N GLU A 849 -21.35 -6.09 37.37
CA GLU A 849 -22.77 -6.03 37.01
C GLU A 849 -23.35 -4.70 37.47
N LEU A 850 -24.00 -4.00 36.54
CA LEU A 850 -24.67 -2.73 36.81
C LEU A 850 -25.98 -2.71 36.04
N ASN A 851 -27.09 -2.53 36.75
CA ASN A 851 -28.38 -2.28 36.14
C ASN A 851 -28.67 -0.78 36.12
N SER A 852 -29.45 -0.34 35.13
CA SER A 852 -29.80 1.06 34.93
C SER A 852 -31.24 1.22 34.43
N GLU A 853 -31.89 2.27 34.89
CA GLU A 853 -33.13 2.78 34.30
C GLU A 853 -32.80 3.91 33.33
N ALA A 854 -33.21 3.77 32.07
CA ALA A 854 -32.87 4.70 31.00
C ALA A 854 -34.12 5.28 30.34
N THR A 855 -34.13 6.58 30.11
CA THR A 855 -35.24 7.29 29.49
C THR A 855 -34.72 8.12 28.32
N PHE A 856 -34.94 7.63 27.10
CA PHE A 856 -34.58 8.31 25.85
C PHE A 856 -35.75 8.25 24.85
N PRO A 857 -36.73 9.15 24.93
CA PRO A 857 -37.96 9.09 24.12
C PRO A 857 -37.69 9.14 22.61
N ALA A 858 -36.69 9.90 22.18
CA ALA A 858 -36.32 10.00 20.77
C ALA A 858 -35.74 8.68 20.22
N GLU A 859 -34.93 7.98 21.00
CA GLU A 859 -34.36 6.69 20.60
C GLU A 859 -35.41 5.57 20.66
N GLU A 860 -36.28 5.59 21.67
CA GLU A 860 -37.41 4.68 21.78
C GLU A 860 -38.31 4.79 20.53
N LYS A 861 -38.70 6.01 20.16
CA LYS A 861 -39.50 6.25 18.95
C LYS A 861 -38.77 5.78 17.69
N ARG A 862 -37.47 6.08 17.56
CA ARG A 862 -36.65 5.68 16.41
C ARG A 862 -36.65 4.15 16.23
N MET A 863 -36.48 3.39 17.31
CA MET A 863 -36.51 1.93 17.27
C MET A 863 -37.91 1.38 16.94
N LEU A 864 -38.97 1.98 17.47
CA LEU A 864 -40.35 1.58 17.16
C LEU A 864 -40.70 1.83 15.69
N ASP A 865 -40.36 3.00 15.16
CA ASP A 865 -40.56 3.34 13.74
C ASP A 865 -39.76 2.39 12.82
N ALA A 866 -38.55 2.00 13.23
CA ALA A 866 -37.73 1.03 12.49
C ALA A 866 -38.33 -0.38 12.50
N LEU A 867 -38.91 -0.82 13.62
CA LEU A 867 -39.59 -2.12 13.71
C LEU A 867 -40.80 -2.18 12.77
N GLU A 868 -41.58 -1.10 12.67
CA GLU A 868 -42.72 -1.01 11.75
C GLU A 868 -42.28 -1.05 10.27
N ARG A 869 -41.18 -0.36 9.93
CA ARG A 869 -40.58 -0.45 8.58
C ARG A 869 -40.15 -1.86 8.22
N VAL A 870 -39.48 -2.56 9.15
CA VAL A 870 -39.02 -3.95 8.93
C VAL A 870 -40.20 -4.88 8.65
N LYS A 871 -41.30 -4.72 9.38
CA LYS A 871 -42.52 -5.52 9.14
C LYS A 871 -43.05 -5.32 7.72
N GLY A 872 -43.22 -4.08 7.28
CA GLY A 872 -43.70 -3.79 5.93
C GLY A 872 -42.75 -4.28 4.84
N LEU A 873 -41.44 -4.13 5.03
CA LEU A 873 -40.43 -4.55 4.05
C LEU A 873 -40.33 -6.08 3.91
N LYS A 874 -40.50 -6.85 5.00
CA LYS A 874 -40.54 -8.32 4.94
C LYS A 874 -41.71 -8.84 4.12
N GLU A 875 -42.89 -8.23 4.24
CA GLU A 875 -44.06 -8.61 3.45
C GLU A 875 -43.86 -8.32 1.95
N VAL A 876 -43.23 -7.17 1.63
CA VAL A 876 -42.89 -6.81 0.24
C VAL A 876 -41.86 -7.77 -0.35
N ASP A 877 -40.82 -8.14 0.40
CA ASP A 877 -39.77 -9.04 -0.07
C ASP A 877 -40.32 -10.44 -0.40
N ALA A 878 -41.16 -10.99 0.48
CA ALA A 878 -41.83 -12.28 0.24
C ALA A 878 -42.68 -12.27 -1.04
N ARG A 879 -43.38 -11.15 -1.33
CA ARG A 879 -44.14 -10.98 -2.57
C ARG A 879 -43.24 -10.91 -3.81
N LEU A 880 -42.17 -10.10 -3.76
CA LEU A 880 -41.23 -9.94 -4.88
C LEU A 880 -40.51 -11.25 -5.21
N GLN A 881 -40.21 -12.07 -4.19
CA GLN A 881 -39.59 -13.38 -4.39
C GLN A 881 -40.53 -14.37 -5.10
N ALA A 882 -41.82 -14.34 -4.78
CA ALA A 882 -42.84 -15.15 -5.46
C ALA A 882 -43.04 -14.73 -6.92
N GLU A 883 -43.09 -13.42 -7.20
CA GLU A 883 -43.20 -12.86 -8.56
C GLU A 883 -42.00 -13.27 -9.43
N ALA A 884 -40.79 -13.13 -8.90
CA ALA A 884 -39.56 -13.50 -9.60
C ALA A 884 -39.49 -14.99 -9.96
N ALA A 885 -39.91 -15.88 -9.06
CA ALA A 885 -39.99 -17.31 -9.32
C ALA A 885 -40.99 -17.63 -10.44
N GLY A 886 -42.11 -16.91 -10.48
CA GLY A 886 -43.09 -16.96 -11.58
C GLY A 886 -42.48 -16.53 -12.92
N GLY A 887 -41.77 -15.39 -12.93
CA GLY A 887 -41.09 -14.85 -14.12
C GLY A 887 -39.99 -15.78 -14.66
N ALA A 888 -39.19 -16.40 -13.79
CA ALA A 888 -38.17 -17.36 -14.18
C ALA A 888 -38.75 -18.64 -14.82
N THR A 889 -39.90 -19.11 -14.30
CA THR A 889 -40.62 -20.27 -14.87
C THR A 889 -41.16 -19.95 -16.28
N LEU A 890 -41.71 -18.75 -16.44
CA LEU A 890 -42.20 -18.26 -17.73
C LEU A 890 -41.07 -18.10 -18.75
N LEU A 891 -39.91 -17.55 -18.32
CA LEU A 891 -38.71 -17.41 -19.15
C LEU A 891 -38.26 -18.77 -19.70
N LYS A 892 -38.14 -19.79 -18.84
CA LYS A 892 -37.77 -21.16 -19.24
C LYS A 892 -38.75 -21.71 -20.29
N SER A 893 -40.06 -21.54 -20.07
CA SER A 893 -41.06 -21.98 -21.05
C SER A 893 -40.94 -21.26 -22.40
N ILE A 894 -40.58 -19.98 -22.42
CA ILE A 894 -40.46 -19.21 -23.67
C ILE A 894 -39.21 -19.60 -24.42
N VAL A 895 -38.09 -19.83 -23.73
CA VAL A 895 -36.85 -20.31 -24.36
C VAL A 895 -37.06 -21.67 -25.03
N ILE A 896 -37.74 -22.61 -24.36
CA ILE A 896 -38.06 -23.92 -24.95
C ILE A 896 -38.91 -23.77 -26.22
N ARG A 897 -39.98 -22.95 -26.16
CA ARG A 897 -40.87 -22.73 -27.31
C ARG A 897 -40.20 -21.93 -28.43
N LEU A 898 -39.26 -21.05 -28.10
CA LEU A 898 -38.45 -20.32 -29.07
C LEU A 898 -37.53 -21.29 -29.84
N GLU A 899 -36.90 -22.22 -29.13
CA GLU A 899 -36.04 -23.22 -29.73
C GLU A 899 -36.83 -24.21 -30.61
N ASP A 900 -38.03 -24.60 -30.17
CA ASP A 900 -38.96 -25.41 -30.99
C ASP A 900 -39.35 -24.69 -32.29
N ALA A 901 -39.73 -23.40 -32.21
CA ALA A 901 -40.03 -22.58 -33.38
C ALA A 901 -38.80 -22.41 -34.31
N ARG A 902 -37.59 -22.36 -33.75
CA ARG A 902 -36.33 -22.29 -34.50
C ARG A 902 -36.06 -23.61 -35.25
N ILE A 903 -36.26 -24.75 -34.59
CA ILE A 903 -36.07 -26.09 -35.19
C ILE A 903 -37.09 -26.33 -36.31
N LEU A 904 -38.32 -25.84 -36.14
CA LEU A 904 -39.38 -25.92 -37.14
C LEU A 904 -39.28 -24.84 -38.25
N GLU A 905 -38.22 -24.02 -38.24
CA GLU A 905 -37.97 -22.91 -39.18
C GLU A 905 -39.13 -21.89 -39.28
N ASN A 906 -39.96 -21.77 -38.24
CA ASN A 906 -41.07 -20.84 -38.19
C ASN A 906 -40.61 -19.45 -37.71
N ILE A 907 -40.17 -18.63 -38.67
CA ILE A 907 -39.58 -17.30 -38.42
C ILE A 907 -40.57 -16.35 -37.72
N ASP A 908 -41.86 -16.42 -38.03
CA ASP A 908 -42.87 -15.52 -37.46
C ASP A 908 -43.13 -15.81 -35.99
N ASP A 909 -43.24 -17.09 -35.62
CA ASP A 909 -43.43 -17.46 -34.21
C ASP A 909 -42.13 -17.27 -33.42
N MET A 910 -40.97 -17.57 -34.01
CA MET A 910 -39.66 -17.28 -33.43
C MET A 910 -39.51 -15.78 -33.11
N ARG A 911 -39.89 -14.89 -34.03
CA ARG A 911 -39.86 -13.43 -33.79
C ARG A 911 -40.80 -13.01 -32.67
N LYS A 912 -42.01 -13.57 -32.60
CA LYS A 912 -42.96 -13.32 -31.51
C LYS A 912 -42.41 -13.78 -30.15
N LYS A 913 -41.81 -14.98 -30.09
CA LYS A 913 -41.21 -15.52 -28.87
C LYS A 913 -39.98 -14.74 -28.43
N LEU A 914 -39.14 -14.25 -29.36
CA LEU A 914 -38.03 -13.35 -29.07
C LEU A 914 -38.47 -12.00 -28.50
N MET A 915 -39.56 -11.42 -29.03
CA MET A 915 -40.13 -10.19 -28.44
C MET A 915 -40.66 -10.44 -27.03
N GLN A 916 -41.36 -11.57 -26.80
CA GLN A 916 -41.83 -11.95 -25.47
C GLN A 916 -40.66 -12.16 -24.50
N LEU A 917 -39.59 -12.82 -24.94
CA LEU A 917 -38.37 -13.03 -24.16
C LEU A 917 -37.71 -11.70 -23.79
N LYS A 918 -37.59 -10.76 -24.74
CA LYS A 918 -37.02 -9.43 -24.49
C LYS A 918 -37.83 -8.65 -23.44
N ASN A 919 -39.16 -8.70 -23.53
CA ASN A 919 -40.04 -8.00 -22.59
C ASN A 919 -39.89 -8.57 -21.17
N ILE A 920 -39.99 -9.91 -21.03
CA ILE A 920 -39.87 -10.57 -19.72
C ILE A 920 -38.47 -10.39 -19.13
N ASN A 921 -37.42 -10.42 -19.95
CA ASN A 921 -36.07 -10.13 -19.47
C ASN A 921 -35.95 -8.68 -18.94
N GLY A 922 -36.57 -7.72 -19.63
CA GLY A 922 -36.65 -6.33 -19.14
C GLY A 922 -37.46 -6.20 -17.84
N ASP A 923 -38.57 -6.94 -17.71
CA ASP A 923 -39.37 -7.00 -16.49
C ASP A 923 -38.57 -7.59 -15.32
N LEU A 924 -37.93 -8.74 -15.51
CA LEU A 924 -37.10 -9.40 -14.50
C LEU A 924 -35.93 -8.55 -14.02
N ILE A 925 -35.29 -7.78 -14.92
CA ILE A 925 -34.22 -6.85 -14.53
C ILE A 925 -34.77 -5.73 -13.65
N ARG A 926 -35.91 -5.13 -14.03
CA ARG A 926 -36.56 -4.09 -13.21
C ARG A 926 -37.01 -4.62 -11.85
N GLU A 927 -37.60 -5.81 -11.81
CA GLU A 927 -37.98 -6.48 -10.56
C GLU A 927 -36.76 -6.77 -9.68
N HIS A 928 -35.63 -7.18 -10.29
CA HIS A 928 -34.37 -7.38 -9.57
C HIS A 928 -33.84 -6.07 -8.97
N GLU A 929 -33.88 -4.96 -9.72
CA GLU A 929 -33.49 -3.64 -9.21
C GLU A 929 -34.38 -3.18 -8.04
N ILE A 930 -35.70 -3.38 -8.14
CA ILE A 930 -36.64 -3.07 -7.06
C ILE A 930 -36.34 -3.91 -5.82
N ARG A 931 -36.08 -5.22 -5.99
CA ARG A 931 -35.73 -6.13 -4.90
C ARG A 931 -34.43 -5.73 -4.23
N LEU A 932 -33.39 -5.38 -5.00
CA LEU A 932 -32.13 -4.88 -4.45
C LEU A 932 -32.34 -3.62 -3.60
N ASN A 933 -33.18 -2.69 -4.05
CA ASN A 933 -33.47 -1.48 -3.29
C ASN A 933 -34.28 -1.77 -2.02
N SER A 934 -35.34 -2.58 -2.12
CA SER A 934 -36.15 -2.98 -0.96
C SER A 934 -35.31 -3.73 0.08
N HIS A 935 -34.41 -4.61 -0.37
CA HIS A 935 -33.49 -5.35 0.51
C HIS A 935 -32.46 -4.41 1.18
N ARG A 936 -31.93 -3.41 0.46
CA ARG A 936 -31.06 -2.38 1.06
C ARG A 936 -31.77 -1.59 2.14
N GLU A 937 -33.03 -1.21 1.93
CA GLU A 937 -33.84 -0.51 2.95
C GLU A 937 -34.13 -1.40 4.16
N LEU A 938 -34.39 -2.69 3.94
CA LEU A 938 -34.58 -3.68 5.00
C LEU A 938 -33.29 -3.84 5.84
N ALA A 939 -32.15 -4.00 5.18
CA ALA A 939 -30.85 -4.07 5.83
C ALA A 939 -30.54 -2.80 6.63
N ALA A 940 -30.83 -1.61 6.08
CA ALA A 940 -30.65 -0.34 6.78
C ALA A 940 -31.53 -0.23 8.04
N SER A 941 -32.81 -0.63 7.95
CA SER A 941 -33.74 -0.60 9.08
C SER A 941 -33.37 -1.61 10.17
N LEU A 942 -32.89 -2.81 9.79
CA LEU A 942 -32.39 -3.80 10.74
C LEU A 942 -31.05 -3.37 11.37
N LYS A 943 -30.16 -2.70 10.62
CA LYS A 943 -28.95 -2.09 11.16
C LYS A 943 -29.30 -1.03 12.21
N GLU A 944 -30.29 -0.19 11.94
CA GLU A 944 -30.78 0.83 12.89
C GLU A 944 -31.30 0.18 14.19
N LEU A 945 -32.11 -0.88 14.09
CA LEU A 945 -32.57 -1.65 15.24
C LEU A 945 -31.41 -2.26 16.03
N ASN A 946 -30.45 -2.90 15.36
CA ASN A 946 -29.30 -3.53 16.01
C ASN A 946 -28.40 -2.51 16.73
N ILE A 947 -28.16 -1.34 16.13
CA ILE A 947 -27.45 -0.22 16.78
C ILE A 947 -28.24 0.25 18.02
N GLY A 948 -29.56 0.36 17.91
CA GLY A 948 -30.43 0.68 19.04
C GLY A 948 -30.30 -0.32 20.19
N VAL A 949 -30.38 -1.63 19.89
CA VAL A 949 -30.19 -2.71 20.87
C VAL A 949 -28.82 -2.64 21.53
N GLN A 950 -27.77 -2.35 20.75
CA GLN A 950 -26.42 -2.18 21.28
C GLN A 950 -26.32 -0.98 22.23
N ARG A 951 -26.94 0.16 21.88
CA ARG A 951 -26.99 1.33 22.77
C ARG A 951 -27.68 0.98 24.09
N VAL A 952 -28.81 0.29 24.04
CA VAL A 952 -29.53 -0.20 25.23
C VAL A 952 -28.65 -1.11 26.09
N ALA A 953 -27.87 -1.99 25.46
CA ALA A 953 -26.93 -2.86 26.16
C ALA A 953 -25.81 -2.07 26.84
N ARG A 954 -25.23 -1.06 26.16
CA ARG A 954 -24.14 -0.20 26.67
C ARG A 954 -24.55 0.68 27.84
N LEU A 955 -25.84 0.86 28.09
CA LEU A 955 -26.34 1.54 29.29
C LEU A 955 -26.23 0.68 30.56
N ARG A 956 -25.95 -0.62 30.41
CA ARG A 956 -25.86 -1.63 31.49
C ARG A 956 -24.54 -2.39 31.43
N VAL A 957 -24.19 -3.11 32.49
CA VAL A 957 -22.92 -3.85 32.56
C VAL A 957 -23.15 -5.29 33.01
N GLY A 958 -22.42 -6.23 32.40
CA GLY A 958 -22.48 -7.65 32.74
C GLY A 958 -23.80 -8.31 32.33
N LYS A 959 -24.35 -9.15 33.20
CA LYS A 959 -25.54 -9.96 32.93
C LYS A 959 -26.79 -9.11 32.62
N ALA A 960 -26.89 -7.93 33.21
CA ALA A 960 -27.96 -6.96 32.92
C ALA A 960 -27.95 -6.52 31.44
N ALA A 961 -26.78 -6.33 30.84
CA ALA A 961 -26.65 -5.99 29.42
C ALA A 961 -27.07 -7.15 28.52
N SER A 962 -26.60 -8.38 28.80
CA SER A 962 -26.98 -9.57 28.04
C SER A 962 -28.48 -9.87 28.10
N ASN A 963 -29.09 -9.70 29.28
CA ASN A 963 -30.54 -9.86 29.45
C ASN A 963 -31.32 -8.83 28.62
N ALA A 964 -30.85 -7.57 28.58
CA ALA A 964 -31.48 -6.52 27.78
C ALA A 964 -31.43 -6.82 26.28
N VAL A 965 -30.28 -7.31 25.80
CA VAL A 965 -30.15 -7.76 24.39
C VAL A 965 -31.13 -8.88 24.09
N ALA A 966 -31.22 -9.89 24.97
CA ALA A 966 -32.11 -11.03 24.78
C ALA A 966 -33.60 -10.60 24.75
N ARG A 967 -34.00 -9.71 25.66
CA ARG A 967 -35.38 -9.18 25.73
C ARG A 967 -35.73 -8.31 24.52
N CYS A 968 -34.84 -7.42 24.11
CA CYS A 968 -35.03 -6.62 22.90
C CYS A 968 -35.17 -7.51 21.65
N ARG A 969 -34.37 -8.58 21.56
CA ARG A 969 -34.44 -9.51 20.43
C ARG A 969 -35.70 -10.35 20.41
N ALA A 970 -36.12 -10.88 21.55
CA ALA A 970 -37.39 -11.58 21.64
C ALA A 970 -38.54 -10.65 21.19
N ALA A 971 -38.52 -9.38 21.63
CA ALA A 971 -39.53 -8.40 21.21
C ALA A 971 -39.47 -8.07 19.71
N ILE A 972 -38.29 -8.04 19.09
CA ILE A 972 -38.14 -7.84 17.64
C ILE A 972 -38.61 -9.07 16.86
N GLN A 973 -38.30 -10.28 17.32
CA GLN A 973 -38.74 -11.53 16.71
C GLN A 973 -40.26 -11.71 16.80
N ASP A 974 -40.85 -11.36 17.95
CA ASP A 974 -42.29 -11.43 18.19
C ASP A 974 -43.06 -10.21 17.63
N GLU A 975 -42.38 -9.27 16.97
CA GLU A 975 -42.94 -8.01 16.46
C GLU A 975 -43.72 -7.18 17.52
N ASN A 976 -43.29 -7.25 18.79
CA ASN A 976 -44.00 -6.67 19.92
C ASN A 976 -43.40 -5.31 20.35
N ALA A 977 -43.96 -4.24 19.80
CA ALA A 977 -43.59 -2.85 20.11
C ALA A 977 -43.60 -2.50 21.61
N LYS A 978 -44.59 -3.00 22.38
CA LYS A 978 -44.70 -2.71 23.82
C LYS A 978 -43.61 -3.39 24.63
N ALA A 979 -43.31 -4.64 24.30
CA ALA A 979 -42.22 -5.38 24.94
C ALA A 979 -40.87 -4.72 24.63
N LEU A 980 -40.69 -4.22 23.41
CA LEU A 980 -39.46 -3.51 23.01
C LEU A 980 -39.27 -2.22 23.81
N ALA A 981 -40.32 -1.39 23.97
CA ALA A 981 -40.25 -0.16 24.76
C ALA A 981 -39.89 -0.43 26.23
N LEU A 982 -40.44 -1.49 26.83
CA LEU A 982 -40.11 -1.88 28.21
C LEU A 982 -38.67 -2.38 28.35
N ALA A 983 -38.18 -3.16 27.38
CA ALA A 983 -36.80 -3.64 27.35
C ALA A 983 -35.79 -2.48 27.19
N ILE A 984 -36.11 -1.47 26.38
CA ILE A 984 -35.29 -0.26 26.24
C ILE A 984 -35.12 0.44 27.61
N ARG A 985 -36.22 0.66 28.34
CA ARG A 985 -36.22 1.44 29.59
C ARG A 985 -35.61 0.68 30.77
N HIS A 986 -35.97 -0.57 30.96
CA HIS A 986 -35.63 -1.33 32.18
C HIS A 986 -34.62 -2.46 31.97
N GLY A 987 -34.32 -2.81 30.72
CA GLY A 987 -33.46 -3.94 30.35
C GLY A 987 -34.30 -5.17 30.18
#